data_AF-A0AAE7AM69-F1
#
_entry.id   AF-A0AAE7AM69-F1
#
_cell.length_a   1.000
_cell.length_b   1.000
_cell.length_c   1.000
_cell.angle_alpha   90.00
_cell.angle_beta   90.00
_cell.angle_gamma   90.00
#
_symmetry.space_group_name_H-M   'P 1'
#
loop_
_entity.id
_entity.type
_entity.pdbx_description
1 polymer ?
#
loop_
_entity_poly.entity_id
_entity_poly.type
_entity_poly.pdbx_seq_one_letter_code
_entity_poly.pdbx_strand_id
1 'polypeptide(L)'
;MPDYYEILGVKRDATHDEIKKAYHKLALKLHPDKLHKEAQELDRLEKKKKDGELLSQSEEGQMAELKEKLGKFKQISVAYEILSDQTNKAQYDRGENVSQQAYERGSSWEKEMRKFFEKADEIEKGIHKLNKKALKTEEKMNQVEIFNKIYNIYFRKYSELSREQAGKLPKGIEQTNETGEAKETEGFEEVKKVELKPEYIITILGLLGKIESGNLEDCSSIIKEVTIDTNDIVYLVQIAIAYDRVEIFKLFEGRIEISPNDILNYAYKYQSEEFLNYFFNKYLDKLDINYKDEEENTALHHVLEWFVCGESKKYQDLVESLLSKGARLDVKNKKDKTPFDLLVNYAQQFFSKEEVIERLNNVSALLSCCKIYELKKLEGTSALNELVEFAAKYRFEGIFNLLAKNNIQISNLSDKDGNTALHYALKEVDYDRYEYESFARFLLSKGARLDVQNKKGETPFDLLVDYVNECSECDNAFEFSQGKNKHRTMRSLDLVVRLLGKHKVIPEGLNGTPELNRLVDTIVECNHKEALDLLVENNIKISSITLKNIVTSDCNKKIFGCFLYRNKVDYQDEVGNTALHHALRNLHSDKSMLCKVESLVSAGARFYVKNYQDETSFDLLVEYVEKGFYGQASRLSYAWKLFNKCENKDVLKELKYKDGTPALDKLKELHTKCRNISIIIASTLAVVGVALGVAIAVCSGMLAVGIGIGVCCLVVAAITYHYSSPANLLKDSNAEIVVDQTLAVK
;
A
#
# COMPACT_ATOMS: atom_id res chain seq x y z
N MET A 1 -55.89 -14.52 9.71
CA MET A 1 -54.75 -14.76 10.63
C MET A 1 -53.72 -15.59 9.87
N PRO A 2 -52.41 -15.33 10.02
CA PRO A 2 -51.38 -16.18 9.43
C PRO A 2 -51.50 -17.62 9.97
N ASP A 3 -51.22 -18.63 9.15
CA ASP A 3 -51.13 -20.02 9.61
C ASP A 3 -49.76 -20.21 10.31
N TYR A 4 -49.74 -20.19 11.64
CA TYR A 4 -48.51 -20.29 12.42
C TYR A 4 -47.89 -21.70 12.34
N TYR A 5 -48.70 -22.73 12.06
CA TYR A 5 -48.19 -24.08 11.84
C TYR A 5 -47.45 -24.16 10.51
N GLU A 6 -48.00 -23.53 9.47
CA GLU A 6 -47.36 -23.41 8.16
C GLU A 6 -46.07 -22.57 8.22
N ILE A 7 -46.08 -21.46 8.97
CA ILE A 7 -44.90 -20.60 9.17
C ILE A 7 -43.73 -21.36 9.83
N LEU A 8 -44.01 -22.22 10.80
CA LEU A 8 -42.99 -23.10 11.40
C LEU A 8 -42.72 -24.37 10.59
N GLY A 9 -43.53 -24.66 9.56
CA GLY A 9 -43.42 -25.87 8.75
C GLY A 9 -43.75 -27.15 9.52
N VAL A 10 -44.67 -27.08 10.49
CA VAL A 10 -45.10 -28.21 11.32
C VAL A 10 -46.58 -28.52 11.09
N LYS A 11 -47.00 -29.76 11.39
CA LYS A 11 -48.43 -30.12 11.33
C LYS A 11 -49.18 -29.56 12.53
N ARG A 12 -50.52 -29.44 12.42
CA ARG A 12 -51.37 -28.91 13.51
C ARG A 12 -51.36 -29.77 14.78
N ASP A 13 -51.13 -31.08 14.63
CA ASP A 13 -50.95 -32.04 15.72
C ASP A 13 -49.53 -32.07 16.29
N ALA A 14 -48.63 -31.19 15.83
CA ALA A 14 -47.24 -31.17 16.29
C ALA A 14 -47.13 -30.97 17.81
N THR A 15 -46.25 -31.77 18.40
CA THR A 15 -45.89 -31.70 19.81
C THR A 15 -45.06 -30.46 20.11
N HIS A 16 -45.00 -30.06 21.39
CA HIS A 16 -44.20 -28.91 21.81
C HIS A 16 -42.72 -29.05 21.42
N ASP A 17 -42.17 -30.27 21.49
CA ASP A 17 -40.78 -30.55 21.10
C ASP A 17 -40.55 -30.40 19.60
N GLU A 18 -41.52 -30.77 18.76
CA GLU A 18 -41.46 -30.57 17.30
C GLU A 18 -41.54 -29.09 16.92
N ILE A 19 -42.44 -28.34 17.58
CA ILE A 19 -42.57 -26.88 17.43
C ILE A 19 -41.26 -26.18 17.82
N LYS A 20 -40.63 -26.58 18.93
CA LYS A 20 -39.35 -26.04 19.40
C LYS A 20 -38.19 -26.37 18.46
N LYS A 21 -38.10 -27.61 17.96
CA LYS A 21 -37.07 -28.01 17.00
C LYS A 21 -37.21 -27.28 15.67
N ALA A 22 -38.43 -27.14 15.17
CA ALA A 22 -38.70 -26.42 13.92
C ALA A 22 -38.34 -24.94 14.04
N TYR A 23 -38.72 -24.30 15.15
CA TYR A 23 -38.32 -22.92 15.47
C TYR A 23 -36.80 -22.77 15.51
N HIS A 24 -36.06 -23.59 16.26
CA HIS A 24 -34.60 -23.46 16.32
C HIS A 24 -33.91 -23.66 14.96
N LYS A 25 -34.41 -24.59 14.13
CA LYS A 25 -33.88 -24.80 12.78
C LYS A 25 -34.10 -23.59 11.87
N LEU A 26 -35.26 -22.95 11.94
CA LEU A 26 -35.58 -21.76 11.16
C LEU A 26 -34.88 -20.52 11.73
N ALA A 27 -34.84 -20.37 13.05
CA ALA A 27 -34.15 -19.29 13.74
C ALA A 27 -32.65 -19.30 13.43
N LEU A 28 -31.99 -20.47 13.42
CA LEU A 28 -30.57 -20.57 13.03
C LEU A 28 -30.30 -20.25 11.56
N LYS A 29 -31.30 -20.29 10.68
CA LYS A 29 -31.16 -19.95 9.25
C LYS A 29 -31.49 -18.50 8.97
N LEU A 30 -32.50 -17.98 9.66
CA LEU A 30 -33.04 -16.63 9.48
C LEU A 30 -32.53 -15.65 10.55
N HIS A 31 -31.58 -16.07 11.39
CA HIS A 31 -31.00 -15.21 12.43
C HIS A 31 -30.33 -13.97 11.80
N PRO A 32 -30.52 -12.77 12.37
CA PRO A 32 -29.87 -11.55 11.90
C PRO A 32 -28.35 -11.68 11.76
N ASP A 33 -27.66 -12.38 12.68
CA ASP A 33 -26.21 -12.62 12.58
C ASP A 33 -25.79 -13.37 11.31
N LYS A 34 -26.66 -14.22 10.75
CA LYS A 34 -26.38 -14.90 9.47
C LYS A 34 -26.87 -14.12 8.25
N LEU A 35 -27.78 -13.18 8.46
CA LEU A 35 -28.31 -12.25 7.48
C LEU A 35 -27.73 -10.85 7.65
N HIS A 36 -26.54 -10.73 8.26
CA HIS A 36 -25.94 -9.46 8.63
C HIS A 36 -25.74 -8.54 7.42
N LYS A 37 -25.37 -9.12 6.27
CA LYS A 37 -25.21 -8.38 5.01
C LYS A 37 -26.55 -7.86 4.49
N GLU A 38 -27.61 -8.68 4.55
CA GLU A 38 -28.96 -8.30 4.17
C GLU A 38 -29.59 -7.26 5.11
N ALA A 39 -29.28 -7.32 6.41
CA ALA A 39 -29.71 -6.33 7.39
C ALA A 39 -29.02 -4.98 7.19
N GLN A 40 -27.71 -4.98 6.91
CA GLN A 40 -26.96 -3.76 6.58
C GLN A 40 -27.44 -3.12 5.27
N GLU A 41 -27.71 -3.91 4.24
CA GLU A 41 -28.19 -3.38 2.97
C GLU A 41 -29.62 -2.82 3.10
N LEU A 42 -30.48 -3.44 3.93
CA LEU A 42 -31.80 -2.88 4.24
C LEU A 42 -31.68 -1.52 4.95
N ASP A 43 -30.83 -1.41 5.98
CA ASP A 43 -30.61 -0.16 6.72
C ASP A 43 -30.07 0.94 5.81
N ARG A 44 -29.13 0.61 4.92
CA ARG A 44 -28.61 1.52 3.90
C ARG A 44 -29.71 2.05 2.98
N LEU A 45 -30.58 1.17 2.45
CA LEU A 45 -31.68 1.57 1.57
C LEU A 45 -32.74 2.39 2.31
N GLU A 46 -33.01 2.09 3.58
CA GLU A 46 -33.93 2.87 4.42
C GLU A 46 -33.38 4.26 4.76
N LYS A 47 -32.07 4.36 5.01
CA LYS A 47 -31.38 5.63 5.26
C LYS A 47 -31.41 6.53 4.02
N LYS A 48 -31.07 5.99 2.84
CA LYS A 48 -31.22 6.70 1.55
C LYS A 48 -32.62 7.29 1.37
N LYS A 49 -33.66 6.48 1.64
CA LYS A 49 -35.07 6.92 1.55
C LYS A 49 -35.41 8.02 2.55
N LYS A 50 -34.86 7.95 3.77
CA LYS A 50 -35.07 8.92 4.85
C LYS A 50 -34.38 10.26 4.57
N ASP A 51 -33.23 10.21 3.90
CA ASP A 51 -32.44 11.38 3.51
C ASP A 51 -33.01 12.09 2.25
N GLY A 52 -34.12 11.58 1.70
CA GLY A 52 -34.85 12.21 0.59
C GLY A 52 -34.35 11.80 -0.80
N GLU A 53 -33.48 10.80 -0.90
CA GLU A 53 -33.00 10.28 -2.19
C GLU A 53 -34.07 9.39 -2.86
N LEU A 54 -34.26 9.56 -4.18
CA LEU A 54 -35.15 8.71 -4.98
C LEU A 54 -34.51 7.34 -5.22
N LEU A 55 -35.14 6.29 -4.69
CA LEU A 55 -34.76 4.90 -4.96
C LEU A 55 -35.14 4.53 -6.40
N SER A 56 -34.25 3.81 -7.09
CA SER A 56 -34.58 3.20 -8.38
C SER A 56 -35.61 2.07 -8.21
N GLN A 57 -36.37 1.74 -9.25
CA GLN A 57 -37.33 0.61 -9.23
C GLN A 57 -36.68 -0.72 -8.83
N SER A 58 -35.38 -0.89 -9.14
CA SER A 58 -34.61 -2.06 -8.72
C SER A 58 -34.30 -2.05 -7.22
N GLU A 59 -33.93 -0.89 -6.67
CA GLU A 59 -33.66 -0.73 -5.23
C GLU A 59 -34.93 -0.84 -4.38
N GLU A 60 -36.07 -0.36 -4.89
CA GLU A 60 -37.37 -0.58 -4.24
C GLU A 60 -37.75 -2.06 -4.21
N GLY A 61 -37.50 -2.79 -5.31
CA GLY A 61 -37.67 -4.24 -5.38
C GLY A 61 -36.76 -4.99 -4.41
N GLN A 62 -35.48 -4.61 -4.35
CA GLN A 62 -34.51 -5.17 -3.40
C GLN A 62 -34.88 -4.87 -1.94
N MET A 63 -35.30 -3.65 -1.63
CA MET A 63 -35.77 -3.28 -0.29
C MET A 63 -36.98 -4.13 0.11
N ALA A 64 -37.94 -4.34 -0.80
CA ALA A 64 -39.11 -5.19 -0.54
C ALA A 64 -38.72 -6.65 -0.26
N GLU A 65 -37.80 -7.21 -1.06
CA GLU A 65 -37.28 -8.57 -0.87
C GLU A 65 -36.53 -8.73 0.46
N LEU A 66 -35.68 -7.77 0.82
CA LEU A 66 -34.94 -7.76 2.08
C LEU A 66 -35.88 -7.64 3.29
N LYS A 67 -36.90 -6.77 3.21
CA LYS A 67 -37.94 -6.65 4.24
C LYS A 67 -38.72 -7.95 4.42
N GLU A 68 -39.05 -8.63 3.33
CA GLU A 68 -39.71 -9.92 3.39
C GLU A 68 -38.81 -10.98 4.06
N LYS A 69 -37.53 -11.04 3.67
CA LYS A 69 -36.55 -12.01 4.18
C LYS A 69 -36.28 -11.83 5.68
N LEU A 70 -36.11 -10.59 6.14
CA LEU A 70 -35.92 -10.26 7.56
C LEU A 70 -37.24 -10.36 8.35
N GLY A 71 -38.37 -10.06 7.71
CA GLY A 71 -39.71 -10.23 8.28
C GLY A 71 -40.07 -11.70 8.58
N LYS A 72 -39.55 -12.65 7.81
CA LYS A 72 -39.74 -14.10 8.07
C LYS A 72 -39.21 -14.54 9.42
N PHE A 73 -38.11 -13.97 9.93
CA PHE A 73 -37.61 -14.27 11.29
C PHE A 73 -38.63 -13.83 12.36
N LYS A 74 -39.19 -12.63 12.20
CA LYS A 74 -40.23 -12.12 13.09
C LYS A 74 -41.48 -12.99 13.08
N GLN A 75 -41.88 -13.49 11.90
CA GLN A 75 -43.03 -14.38 11.76
C GLN A 75 -42.82 -15.72 12.47
N ILE A 76 -41.63 -16.35 12.34
CA ILE A 76 -41.35 -17.63 13.03
C ILE A 76 -41.25 -17.47 14.55
N SER A 77 -40.79 -16.32 15.05
CA SER A 77 -40.74 -16.05 16.49
C SER A 77 -42.13 -15.90 17.08
N VAL A 78 -43.02 -15.14 16.41
CA VAL A 78 -44.43 -15.01 16.82
C VAL A 78 -45.15 -16.35 16.74
N ALA A 79 -44.90 -17.13 15.67
CA ALA A 79 -45.46 -18.46 15.53
C ALA A 79 -45.03 -19.40 16.66
N TYR A 80 -43.74 -19.37 17.05
CA TYR A 80 -43.24 -20.17 18.17
C TYR A 80 -43.88 -19.75 19.50
N GLU A 81 -43.99 -18.46 19.78
CA GLU A 81 -44.58 -17.98 21.04
C GLU A 81 -46.06 -18.37 21.19
N ILE A 82 -46.82 -18.31 20.10
CA ILE A 82 -48.24 -18.70 20.11
C ILE A 82 -48.39 -20.22 20.21
N LEU A 83 -47.57 -20.99 19.50
CA LEU A 83 -47.73 -22.44 19.42
C LEU A 83 -47.00 -23.22 20.54
N SER A 84 -46.00 -22.62 21.18
CA SER A 84 -45.24 -23.26 22.26
C SER A 84 -46.01 -23.26 23.58
N ASP A 85 -46.82 -22.24 23.86
CA ASP A 85 -47.70 -22.19 25.03
C ASP A 85 -49.03 -22.90 24.75
N GLN A 86 -49.42 -23.85 25.61
CA GLN A 86 -50.64 -24.64 25.42
C GLN A 86 -51.92 -23.80 25.47
N THR A 87 -51.92 -22.70 26.24
CA THR A 87 -53.07 -21.80 26.38
C THR A 87 -53.23 -20.95 25.13
N ASN A 88 -52.13 -20.36 24.64
CA ASN A 88 -52.12 -19.55 23.43
C ASN A 88 -52.39 -20.39 22.18
N LYS A 89 -51.86 -21.62 22.12
CA LYS A 89 -52.12 -22.59 21.04
C LYS A 89 -53.61 -22.92 20.98
N ALA A 90 -54.23 -23.21 22.12
CA ALA A 90 -55.65 -23.52 22.18
C ALA A 90 -56.54 -22.30 21.82
N GLN A 91 -56.16 -21.09 22.21
CA GLN A 91 -56.86 -19.85 21.80
C GLN A 91 -56.73 -19.59 20.30
N TYR A 92 -55.53 -19.78 19.76
CA TYR A 92 -55.26 -19.68 18.32
C TYR A 92 -56.06 -20.72 17.51
N ASP A 93 -56.12 -21.97 17.97
CA ASP A 93 -56.88 -23.05 17.31
C ASP A 93 -58.40 -22.81 17.34
N ARG A 94 -58.90 -22.00 18.29
CA ARG A 94 -60.29 -21.53 18.34
C ARG A 94 -60.56 -20.30 17.45
N GLY A 95 -59.55 -19.77 16.77
CA GLY A 95 -59.66 -18.61 15.88
C GLY A 95 -59.59 -17.26 16.61
N GLU A 96 -59.15 -17.24 17.87
CA GLU A 96 -58.98 -16.00 18.64
C GLU A 96 -57.66 -15.30 18.25
N ASN A 97 -57.69 -13.97 18.10
CA ASN A 97 -56.50 -13.20 17.73
C ASN A 97 -55.56 -13.00 18.93
N VAL A 98 -54.69 -13.97 19.16
CA VAL A 98 -53.64 -13.92 20.20
C VAL A 98 -52.36 -13.20 19.76
N SER A 99 -52.29 -12.71 18.53
CA SER A 99 -51.06 -12.12 17.98
C SER A 99 -50.64 -10.84 18.70
N GLN A 100 -51.59 -9.96 19.06
CA GLN A 100 -51.31 -8.73 19.82
C GLN A 100 -50.88 -9.02 21.26
N GLN A 101 -51.51 -10.00 21.93
CA GLN A 101 -51.11 -10.38 23.29
C GLN A 101 -49.75 -11.10 23.32
N ALA A 102 -49.42 -11.88 22.30
CA ALA A 102 -48.07 -12.43 22.13
C ALA A 102 -47.04 -11.31 21.84
N TYR A 103 -47.41 -10.33 21.00
CA TYR A 103 -46.58 -9.16 20.70
C TYR A 103 -46.28 -8.30 21.95
N GLU A 104 -47.25 -8.17 22.86
CA GLU A 104 -47.12 -7.41 24.11
C GLU A 104 -46.44 -8.20 25.23
N ARG A 105 -46.54 -9.53 25.23
CA ARG A 105 -45.93 -10.41 26.25
C ARG A 105 -44.54 -10.94 25.87
N GLY A 106 -44.13 -10.82 24.62
CA GLY A 106 -42.88 -11.38 24.11
C GLY A 106 -41.96 -10.37 23.45
N SER A 107 -40.83 -10.08 24.10
CA SER A 107 -39.63 -10.79 23.69
C SER A 107 -38.47 -10.54 24.64
N SER A 108 -37.92 -11.64 25.18
CA SER A 108 -36.55 -11.66 25.70
C SER A 108 -35.57 -11.12 24.66
N TRP A 109 -35.85 -11.27 23.37
CA TRP A 109 -35.09 -10.74 22.24
C TRP A 109 -35.23 -9.23 22.01
N GLU A 110 -36.41 -8.58 22.08
CA GLU A 110 -36.44 -7.11 22.07
C GLU A 110 -35.89 -6.55 23.37
N LYS A 111 -35.97 -7.26 24.50
CA LYS A 111 -35.29 -6.91 25.75
C LYS A 111 -33.79 -7.18 25.71
N GLU A 112 -33.28 -8.16 24.97
CA GLU A 112 -31.85 -8.48 24.84
C GLU A 112 -31.22 -7.65 23.73
N MET A 113 -31.89 -7.44 22.60
CA MET A 113 -31.53 -6.45 21.59
C MET A 113 -31.69 -5.04 22.14
N ARG A 114 -32.75 -4.69 22.91
CA ARG A 114 -32.74 -3.43 23.68
C ARG A 114 -31.63 -3.44 24.68
N LYS A 115 -31.39 -4.44 25.51
CA LYS A 115 -30.28 -4.39 26.47
C LYS A 115 -28.90 -4.36 25.82
N PHE A 116 -28.74 -4.89 24.61
CA PHE A 116 -27.49 -4.94 23.85
C PHE A 116 -27.27 -3.63 23.07
N PHE A 117 -28.29 -3.14 22.36
CA PHE A 117 -28.28 -1.82 21.75
C PHE A 117 -28.35 -0.72 22.79
N GLU A 118 -29.21 -0.76 23.81
CA GLU A 118 -29.16 0.12 25.01
C GLU A 118 -27.85 -0.04 25.76
N LYS A 119 -27.16 -1.18 25.89
CA LYS A 119 -25.80 -1.15 26.46
C LYS A 119 -24.79 -0.51 25.53
N ALA A 120 -24.81 -0.81 24.23
CA ALA A 120 -23.86 -0.25 23.28
C ALA A 120 -24.11 1.25 23.07
N ASP A 121 -25.38 1.66 23.01
CA ASP A 121 -25.91 3.01 22.84
C ASP A 121 -26.00 3.74 24.20
N GLU A 122 -26.09 3.10 25.37
CA GLU A 122 -25.85 3.72 26.70
C GLU A 122 -24.38 3.73 27.07
N ILE A 123 -23.51 2.93 26.45
CA ILE A 123 -22.05 3.07 26.56
C ILE A 123 -21.58 4.11 25.54
N GLU A 124 -22.17 4.21 24.36
CA GLU A 124 -21.85 5.20 23.34
C GLU A 124 -22.54 6.53 23.63
N LYS A 125 -23.85 6.58 23.90
CA LYS A 125 -24.47 7.75 24.55
C LYS A 125 -24.02 7.86 25.99
N GLY A 126 -23.48 6.87 26.66
CA GLY A 126 -22.90 7.04 28.01
C GLY A 126 -21.56 7.72 27.94
N ILE A 127 -20.66 7.30 27.06
CA ILE A 127 -19.37 7.93 26.79
C ILE A 127 -19.60 9.27 26.11
N HIS A 128 -20.56 9.41 25.20
CA HIS A 128 -20.89 10.65 24.53
C HIS A 128 -21.71 11.58 25.44
N LYS A 129 -22.58 11.10 26.32
CA LYS A 129 -23.25 11.90 27.36
C LYS A 129 -22.37 12.09 28.58
N LEU A 130 -21.39 11.25 28.89
CA LEU A 130 -20.38 11.46 29.93
C LEU A 130 -19.28 12.37 29.40
N ASN A 131 -18.93 12.35 28.12
CA ASN A 131 -18.03 13.30 27.48
C ASN A 131 -18.76 14.61 27.22
N LYS A 132 -20.04 14.61 26.80
CA LYS A 132 -20.85 15.84 26.65
C LYS A 132 -21.34 16.37 27.98
N LYS A 133 -21.51 15.54 29.01
CA LYS A 133 -21.75 15.98 30.39
C LYS A 133 -20.44 16.33 31.07
N ALA A 134 -19.31 15.68 30.80
CA ALA A 134 -17.99 16.12 31.25
C ALA A 134 -17.66 17.45 30.60
N LEU A 135 -17.73 17.59 29.27
CA LEU A 135 -17.68 18.89 28.56
C LEU A 135 -18.67 19.87 29.16
N LYS A 136 -19.98 19.60 29.24
CA LYS A 136 -20.93 20.56 29.85
C LYS A 136 -20.71 20.81 31.34
N THR A 137 -20.06 19.92 32.08
CA THR A 137 -19.74 20.09 33.51
C THR A 137 -18.42 20.81 33.67
N GLU A 138 -17.49 20.66 32.73
CA GLU A 138 -16.16 21.29 32.64
C GLU A 138 -16.25 22.69 32.03
N GLU A 139 -17.06 22.90 30.98
CA GLU A 139 -17.55 24.19 30.47
C GLU A 139 -18.24 24.98 31.59
N LYS A 140 -19.23 24.37 32.27
CA LYS A 140 -19.90 25.02 33.41
C LYS A 140 -18.93 25.24 34.57
N MET A 141 -17.98 24.34 34.83
CA MET A 141 -16.95 24.54 35.86
C MET A 141 -16.05 25.71 35.51
N ASN A 142 -15.55 25.80 34.27
CA ASN A 142 -14.67 26.88 33.82
C ASN A 142 -15.38 28.24 33.86
N GLN A 143 -16.65 28.31 33.44
CA GLN A 143 -17.50 29.52 33.53
C GLN A 143 -17.74 29.95 34.98
N VAL A 144 -18.15 29.01 35.84
CA VAL A 144 -18.43 29.26 37.26
C VAL A 144 -17.14 29.58 38.02
N GLU A 145 -16.01 28.97 37.69
CA GLU A 145 -14.72 29.21 38.32
C GLU A 145 -14.19 30.60 37.98
N ILE A 146 -14.24 31.03 36.72
CA ILE A 146 -13.81 32.39 36.36
C ILE A 146 -14.73 33.44 36.98
N PHE A 147 -16.05 33.21 36.95
CA PHE A 147 -17.02 34.07 37.60
C PHE A 147 -16.72 34.20 39.08
N ASN A 148 -16.57 33.07 39.79
CA ASN A 148 -16.25 33.06 41.22
C ASN A 148 -14.90 33.69 41.52
N LYS A 149 -13.88 33.48 40.68
CA LYS A 149 -12.55 34.09 40.86
C LYS A 149 -12.64 35.61 40.77
N ILE A 150 -13.28 36.13 39.73
CA ILE A 150 -13.47 37.57 39.53
C ILE A 150 -14.38 38.15 40.62
N TYR A 151 -15.50 37.49 40.91
CA TYR A 151 -16.44 37.87 41.97
C TYR A 151 -15.73 37.95 43.33
N ASN A 152 -14.90 36.97 43.67
CA ASN A 152 -14.14 36.95 44.93
C ASN A 152 -13.09 38.07 45.00
N ILE A 153 -12.47 38.46 43.88
CA ILE A 153 -11.58 39.63 43.84
C ILE A 153 -12.36 40.89 44.26
N TYR A 154 -13.54 41.13 43.68
CA TYR A 154 -14.35 42.29 44.02
C TYR A 154 -14.98 42.20 45.41
N PHE A 155 -15.43 41.01 45.83
CA PHE A 155 -15.98 40.78 47.16
C PHE A 155 -14.94 41.02 48.26
N ARG A 156 -13.68 40.63 48.01
CA ARG A 156 -12.55 40.92 48.91
C ARG A 156 -12.26 42.42 48.98
N LYS A 157 -12.17 43.10 47.84
CA LYS A 157 -12.03 44.58 47.77
C LYS A 157 -13.15 45.27 48.55
N TYR A 158 -14.39 44.84 48.37
CA TYR A 158 -15.56 45.37 49.09
C TYR A 158 -15.46 45.14 50.60
N SER A 159 -15.05 43.94 51.02
CA SER A 159 -14.90 43.56 52.44
C SER A 159 -13.79 44.36 53.13
N GLU A 160 -12.68 44.60 52.45
CA GLU A 160 -11.56 45.40 52.96
C GLU A 160 -11.95 46.87 53.13
N LEU A 161 -12.65 47.46 52.14
CA LEU A 161 -13.18 48.83 52.22
C LEU A 161 -14.26 48.98 53.31
N SER A 162 -15.12 47.98 53.46
CA SER A 162 -16.15 47.96 54.51
C SER A 162 -15.54 47.89 55.92
N ARG A 163 -14.41 47.18 56.08
CA ARG A 163 -13.65 47.13 57.35
C ARG A 163 -12.90 48.43 57.63
N GLU A 164 -12.30 49.07 56.62
CA GLU A 164 -11.68 50.41 56.75
C GLU A 164 -12.72 51.48 57.14
N GLN A 165 -13.96 51.38 56.65
CA GLN A 165 -15.06 52.27 57.01
C GLN A 165 -15.64 51.96 58.41
N ALA A 166 -15.74 50.69 58.80
CA ALA A 166 -16.16 50.28 60.15
C ALA A 166 -15.14 50.65 61.24
N GLY A 167 -13.85 50.72 60.91
CA GLY A 167 -12.78 51.19 61.81
C GLY A 167 -12.84 52.68 62.17
N LYS A 168 -13.78 53.45 61.60
CA LYS A 168 -14.00 54.89 61.89
C LYS A 168 -15.18 55.18 62.82
N LEU A 169 -15.78 54.20 63.50
CA LEU A 169 -16.77 54.43 64.58
C LEU A 169 -16.16 54.22 65.99
N PRO A 170 -16.61 54.97 67.02
CA PRO A 170 -15.99 54.96 68.35
C PRO A 170 -16.26 53.65 69.11
N LYS A 171 -15.23 53.16 69.80
CA LYS A 171 -15.22 51.91 70.58
C LYS A 171 -16.07 51.97 71.87
N GLY A 172 -16.73 50.85 72.15
CA GLY A 172 -17.20 50.34 73.45
C GLY A 172 -17.95 49.04 73.14
N ILE A 173 -17.63 47.85 73.66
CA ILE A 173 -17.20 47.41 74.98
C ILE A 173 -16.35 46.14 74.81
N GLU A 174 -15.47 45.92 75.78
CA GLU A 174 -14.52 44.81 75.97
C GLU A 174 -15.19 43.40 75.97
N GLN A 175 -14.47 42.39 75.47
CA GLN A 175 -13.98 41.29 76.31
C GLN A 175 -12.95 40.39 75.59
N THR A 176 -11.81 40.31 76.27
CA THR A 176 -10.61 39.44 76.28
C THR A 176 -10.61 38.07 75.58
N ASN A 177 -9.47 37.83 74.90
CA ASN A 177 -8.50 36.72 74.92
C ASN A 177 -9.04 35.25 74.77
N GLU A 178 -8.42 34.31 74.05
CA GLU A 178 -7.01 33.90 74.07
C GLU A 178 -6.61 33.07 72.82
N THR A 179 -5.36 33.30 72.37
CA THR A 179 -4.43 32.36 71.69
C THR A 179 -4.75 31.94 70.24
N GLY A 180 -3.91 32.35 69.29
CA GLY A 180 -2.86 31.46 68.81
C GLY A 180 -2.36 31.92 67.43
N GLU A 181 -1.19 32.53 67.46
CA GLU A 181 -0.35 33.07 66.39
C GLU A 181 -0.34 32.36 65.01
N ALA A 182 -0.31 33.16 63.94
CA ALA A 182 0.62 32.92 62.83
C ALA A 182 1.07 34.26 62.21
N LYS A 183 2.38 34.38 62.06
CA LYS A 183 3.20 35.55 61.71
C LYS A 183 3.04 36.03 60.27
N GLU A 184 3.24 37.34 60.12
CA GLU A 184 3.38 38.12 58.89
C GLU A 184 4.69 37.86 58.13
N THR A 185 4.71 38.21 56.84
CA THR A 185 5.74 39.00 56.12
C THR A 185 5.22 39.19 54.68
N GLU A 186 4.63 40.35 54.34
CA GLU A 186 5.23 41.62 53.91
C GLU A 186 5.83 41.63 52.50
N GLY A 187 5.36 42.58 51.69
CA GLY A 187 6.01 43.02 50.46
C GLY A 187 5.05 43.44 49.35
N PHE A 188 4.29 44.54 49.51
CA PHE A 188 3.78 45.28 48.36
C PHE A 188 3.91 46.79 48.58
N GLU A 189 4.60 47.40 47.61
CA GLU A 189 4.92 48.81 47.48
C GLU A 189 3.69 49.72 47.47
N GLU A 190 3.89 50.92 48.02
CA GLU A 190 2.93 52.03 48.05
C GLU A 190 2.47 52.43 46.64
N VAL A 191 1.23 52.08 46.28
CA VAL A 191 0.50 52.68 45.15
C VAL A 191 -0.59 53.58 45.71
N LYS A 192 -0.57 54.85 45.27
CA LYS A 192 -1.53 55.92 45.57
C LYS A 192 -2.98 55.38 45.65
N LYS A 193 -3.59 55.48 46.83
CA LYS A 193 -5.03 55.23 47.07
C LYS A 193 -5.88 56.12 46.16
N VAL A 194 -6.34 55.58 45.04
CA VAL A 194 -7.59 56.03 44.42
C VAL A 194 -8.69 55.59 45.38
N GLU A 195 -9.44 56.53 45.96
CA GLU A 195 -10.58 56.23 46.82
C GLU A 195 -11.67 55.50 46.01
N LEU A 196 -11.55 54.17 45.91
CA LEU A 196 -12.59 53.29 45.38
C LEU A 196 -13.79 53.33 46.33
N LYS A 197 -14.90 53.90 45.85
CA LYS A 197 -16.14 54.01 46.62
C LYS A 197 -16.88 52.66 46.67
N PRO A 198 -17.44 52.23 47.82
CA PRO A 198 -18.20 50.98 47.93
C PRO A 198 -19.32 50.86 46.89
N GLU A 199 -19.95 51.97 46.52
CA GLU A 199 -21.01 52.03 45.51
C GLU A 199 -20.53 51.60 44.11
N TYR A 200 -19.27 51.91 43.76
CA TYR A 200 -18.67 51.47 42.50
C TYR A 200 -18.49 49.95 42.46
N ILE A 201 -17.99 49.35 43.55
CA ILE A 201 -17.78 47.89 43.62
C ILE A 201 -19.13 47.14 43.59
N ILE A 202 -20.16 47.66 44.27
CA ILE A 202 -21.52 47.12 44.20
C ILE A 202 -22.04 47.17 42.76
N THR A 203 -21.77 48.25 42.03
CA THR A 203 -22.16 48.40 40.63
C THR A 203 -21.48 47.34 39.75
N ILE A 204 -20.18 47.09 39.94
CA ILE A 204 -19.45 46.06 39.19
C ILE A 204 -19.95 44.64 39.54
N LEU A 205 -20.17 44.33 40.82
CA LEU A 205 -20.77 43.06 41.25
C LEU A 205 -22.17 42.85 40.67
N GLY A 206 -22.97 43.93 40.61
CA GLY A 206 -24.28 43.92 39.98
C GLY A 206 -24.18 43.65 38.48
N LEU A 207 -23.27 44.33 37.77
CA LEU A 207 -23.00 44.06 36.35
C LEU A 207 -22.58 42.62 36.10
N LEU A 208 -21.68 42.05 36.91
CA LEU A 208 -21.25 40.66 36.78
C LEU A 208 -22.43 39.68 36.79
N GLY A 209 -23.34 39.81 37.78
CA GLY A 209 -24.53 38.95 37.85
C GLY A 209 -25.53 39.19 36.70
N LYS A 210 -25.59 40.41 36.16
CA LYS A 210 -26.44 40.73 35.00
C LYS A 210 -25.89 40.20 33.67
N ILE A 211 -24.56 40.16 33.52
CA ILE A 211 -23.89 39.53 32.38
C ILE A 211 -24.13 38.01 32.41
N GLU A 212 -23.96 37.39 33.59
CA GLU A 212 -24.23 35.96 33.79
C GLU A 212 -25.68 35.60 33.41
N SER A 213 -26.65 36.36 33.92
CA SER A 213 -28.08 36.16 33.62
C SER A 213 -28.49 36.56 32.19
N GLY A 214 -27.62 37.25 31.44
CA GLY A 214 -27.87 37.63 30.05
C GLY A 214 -28.83 38.82 29.86
N ASN A 215 -29.04 39.64 30.90
CA ASN A 215 -29.97 40.78 30.82
C ASN A 215 -29.31 42.00 30.13
N LEU A 216 -29.51 42.10 28.81
CA LEU A 216 -28.92 43.13 27.96
C LEU A 216 -29.36 44.56 28.32
N GLU A 217 -30.65 44.75 28.59
CA GLU A 217 -31.26 46.08 28.78
C GLU A 217 -30.74 46.76 30.05
N ASP A 218 -30.63 45.96 31.12
CA ASP A 218 -30.03 46.40 32.36
C ASP A 218 -28.53 46.63 32.25
N CYS A 219 -27.79 45.77 31.55
CA CYS A 219 -26.36 45.97 31.30
C CYS A 219 -26.13 47.28 30.54
N SER A 220 -26.91 47.52 29.48
CA SER A 220 -26.85 48.76 28.68
C SER A 220 -27.14 50.00 29.53
N SER A 221 -28.15 49.94 30.40
CA SER A 221 -28.52 51.07 31.27
C SER A 221 -27.39 51.41 32.24
N ILE A 222 -26.85 50.42 32.95
CA ILE A 222 -25.76 50.62 33.92
C ILE A 222 -24.48 51.09 33.22
N ILE A 223 -24.12 50.48 32.08
CA ILE A 223 -22.91 50.83 31.30
C ILE A 223 -22.99 52.24 30.70
N LYS A 224 -24.19 52.79 30.46
CA LYS A 224 -24.38 54.18 30.01
C LYS A 224 -24.27 55.19 31.15
N GLU A 225 -24.72 54.82 32.35
CA GLU A 225 -24.76 55.72 33.51
C GLU A 225 -23.44 55.79 34.28
N VAL A 226 -22.61 54.74 34.19
CA VAL A 226 -21.39 54.59 35.01
C VAL A 226 -20.13 54.53 34.15
N THR A 227 -19.14 55.35 34.52
CA THR A 227 -17.78 55.26 33.97
C THR A 227 -17.02 54.11 34.65
N ILE A 228 -16.74 53.05 33.90
CA ILE A 228 -16.04 51.85 34.38
C ILE A 228 -14.56 51.95 34.01
N ASP A 229 -13.67 51.56 34.94
CA ASP A 229 -12.23 51.48 34.68
C ASP A 229 -11.93 50.44 33.59
N THR A 230 -10.93 50.76 32.77
CA THR A 230 -10.27 49.88 31.82
C THR A 230 -10.03 48.46 32.32
N ASN A 231 -9.43 48.29 33.51
CA ASN A 231 -9.12 46.96 34.04
C ASN A 231 -10.39 46.14 34.37
N ASP A 232 -11.44 46.82 34.81
CA ASP A 232 -12.68 46.18 35.24
C ASP A 232 -13.51 45.73 34.02
N ILE A 233 -13.49 46.50 32.93
CA ILE A 233 -14.10 46.10 31.66
C ILE A 233 -13.41 44.86 31.07
N VAL A 234 -12.09 44.68 31.23
CA VAL A 234 -11.42 43.44 30.77
C VAL A 234 -12.02 42.21 31.46
N TYR A 235 -12.27 42.28 32.77
CA TYR A 235 -12.94 41.20 33.50
C TYR A 235 -14.39 40.98 33.07
N LEU A 236 -15.14 42.06 32.81
CA LEU A 236 -16.52 41.99 32.31
C LEU A 236 -16.57 41.38 30.90
N VAL A 237 -15.60 41.71 30.04
CA VAL A 237 -15.45 41.13 28.70
C VAL A 237 -15.10 39.65 28.78
N GLN A 238 -14.16 39.25 29.65
CA GLN A 238 -13.83 37.82 29.85
C GLN A 238 -15.07 37.02 30.26
N ILE A 239 -15.91 37.55 31.16
CA ILE A 239 -17.14 36.88 31.58
C ILE A 239 -18.20 36.89 30.48
N ALA A 240 -18.36 37.99 29.75
CA ALA A 240 -19.28 38.05 28.61
C ALA A 240 -18.89 37.01 27.54
N ILE A 241 -17.59 36.83 27.27
CA ILE A 241 -17.08 35.77 26.39
C ILE A 241 -17.36 34.40 27.01
N ALA A 242 -16.99 34.18 28.27
CA ALA A 242 -17.16 32.88 28.92
C ALA A 242 -18.61 32.37 28.90
N TYR A 243 -19.59 33.26 29.05
CA TYR A 243 -21.03 32.94 29.00
C TYR A 243 -21.65 33.09 27.60
N ASP A 244 -20.83 33.28 26.56
CA ASP A 244 -21.21 33.40 25.15
C ASP A 244 -22.24 34.53 24.89
N ARG A 245 -22.07 35.68 25.53
CA ARG A 245 -22.97 36.84 25.49
C ARG A 245 -22.53 37.88 24.46
N VAL A 246 -22.65 37.55 23.18
CA VAL A 246 -22.19 38.40 22.06
C VAL A 246 -22.80 39.81 22.09
N GLU A 247 -24.11 39.95 22.32
CA GLU A 247 -24.77 41.27 22.34
C GLU A 247 -24.34 42.14 23.53
N ILE A 248 -24.02 41.51 24.66
CA ILE A 248 -23.51 42.22 25.84
C ILE A 248 -22.06 42.64 25.60
N PHE A 249 -21.25 41.78 24.96
CA PHE A 249 -19.88 42.14 24.55
C PHE A 249 -19.86 43.38 23.65
N LYS A 250 -20.79 43.51 22.70
CA LYS A 250 -20.90 44.69 21.82
C LYS A 250 -21.06 46.01 22.58
N LEU A 251 -21.59 45.99 23.81
CA LEU A 251 -21.69 47.20 24.64
C LEU A 251 -20.32 47.75 25.09
N PHE A 252 -19.32 46.87 25.15
CA PHE A 252 -17.95 47.19 25.53
C PHE A 252 -17.05 47.48 24.31
N GLU A 253 -17.48 47.14 23.09
CA GLU A 253 -16.73 47.45 21.88
C GLU A 253 -16.54 48.96 21.70
N GLY A 254 -15.29 49.38 21.44
CA GLY A 254 -14.93 50.79 21.29
C GLY A 254 -14.71 51.54 22.60
N ARG A 255 -14.94 50.91 23.77
CA ARG A 255 -14.62 51.48 25.08
C ARG A 255 -13.21 51.14 25.55
N ILE A 256 -12.62 50.06 25.03
CA ILE A 256 -11.23 49.63 25.29
C ILE A 256 -10.60 49.06 24.04
N GLU A 257 -9.30 49.28 23.93
CA GLU A 257 -8.40 48.60 22.99
C GLU A 257 -7.91 47.28 23.62
N ILE A 258 -8.76 46.25 23.66
CA ILE A 258 -8.32 44.88 23.99
C ILE A 258 -7.79 44.28 22.69
N SER A 259 -6.62 43.64 22.75
CA SER A 259 -6.05 42.96 21.59
C SER A 259 -7.05 41.91 21.06
N PRO A 260 -7.34 41.89 19.74
CA PRO A 260 -8.14 40.82 19.13
C PRO A 260 -7.62 39.43 19.50
N ASN A 261 -6.30 39.27 19.65
CA ASN A 261 -5.69 38.00 20.05
C ASN A 261 -6.03 37.58 21.48
N ASP A 262 -6.11 38.51 22.43
CA ASP A 262 -6.52 38.21 23.82
C ASP A 262 -7.99 37.79 23.86
N ILE A 263 -8.84 38.51 23.14
CA ILE A 263 -10.25 38.18 22.96
C ILE A 263 -10.40 36.76 22.39
N LEU A 264 -9.61 36.44 21.37
CA LEU A 264 -9.61 35.14 20.74
C LEU A 264 -9.15 34.03 21.70
N ASN A 265 -8.10 34.27 22.48
CA ASN A 265 -7.62 33.34 23.49
C ASN A 265 -8.67 33.09 24.58
N TYR A 266 -9.40 34.11 25.01
CA TYR A 266 -10.54 33.91 25.94
C TYR A 266 -11.64 33.09 25.28
N ALA A 267 -11.99 33.39 24.04
CA ALA A 267 -13.03 32.66 23.31
C ALA A 267 -12.66 31.18 23.13
N TYR A 268 -11.37 30.88 22.90
CA TYR A 268 -10.85 29.52 22.94
C TYR A 268 -10.90 28.94 24.35
N LYS A 269 -10.25 29.55 25.32
CA LYS A 269 -10.20 29.06 26.70
C LYS A 269 -11.57 28.68 27.27
N TYR A 270 -12.62 29.44 26.92
CA TYR A 270 -13.98 29.23 27.43
C TYR A 270 -14.93 28.53 26.45
N GLN A 271 -14.46 28.11 25.28
CA GLN A 271 -15.28 27.39 24.30
C GLN A 271 -16.52 28.19 23.83
N SER A 272 -16.34 29.49 23.64
CA SER A 272 -17.42 30.44 23.32
C SER A 272 -17.76 30.40 21.83
N GLU A 273 -18.63 29.48 21.44
CA GLU A 273 -18.92 29.18 20.04
C GLU A 273 -19.59 30.33 19.26
N GLU A 274 -20.64 30.96 19.79
CA GLU A 274 -21.30 32.08 19.12
C GLU A 274 -20.34 33.27 19.02
N PHE A 275 -19.53 33.45 20.06
CA PHE A 275 -18.51 34.48 20.10
C PHE A 275 -17.43 34.27 19.05
N LEU A 276 -16.89 33.06 18.90
CA LEU A 276 -15.89 32.75 17.86
C LEU A 276 -16.45 33.06 16.47
N ASN A 277 -17.69 32.66 16.18
CA ASN A 277 -18.34 32.98 14.90
C ASN A 277 -18.46 34.49 14.67
N TYR A 278 -18.94 35.24 15.66
CA TYR A 278 -19.04 36.70 15.58
C TYR A 278 -17.66 37.34 15.38
N PHE A 279 -16.67 36.87 16.15
CA PHE A 279 -15.33 37.39 16.18
C PHE A 279 -14.60 37.17 14.85
N PHE A 280 -14.67 35.96 14.29
CA PHE A 280 -14.08 35.64 12.99
C PHE A 280 -14.73 36.44 11.84
N ASN A 281 -16.04 36.67 11.88
CA ASN A 281 -16.71 37.47 10.85
C ASN A 281 -16.30 38.96 10.87
N LYS A 282 -15.84 39.49 12.01
CA LYS A 282 -15.60 40.93 12.20
C LYS A 282 -14.12 41.32 12.33
N TYR A 283 -13.32 40.48 12.97
CA TYR A 283 -11.96 40.81 13.41
C TYR A 283 -10.86 39.98 12.75
N LEU A 284 -11.20 39.04 11.86
CA LEU A 284 -10.22 38.17 11.20
C LEU A 284 -9.10 38.94 10.48
N ASP A 285 -9.41 40.09 9.87
CA ASP A 285 -8.40 40.91 9.17
C ASP A 285 -7.46 41.69 10.10
N LYS A 286 -7.80 41.80 11.39
CA LYS A 286 -7.01 42.54 12.39
C LYS A 286 -6.20 41.61 13.31
N LEU A 287 -6.33 40.31 13.13
CA LEU A 287 -5.66 39.30 13.92
C LEU A 287 -4.21 39.10 13.46
N ASP A 288 -3.30 38.99 14.42
CA ASP A 288 -2.11 38.21 14.19
C ASP A 288 -2.49 36.72 14.26
N ILE A 289 -2.71 36.11 13.09
CA ILE A 289 -3.20 34.74 12.93
C ILE A 289 -2.26 33.72 13.61
N ASN A 290 -0.98 34.06 13.76
CA ASN A 290 0.04 33.19 14.32
C ASN A 290 0.50 33.61 15.72
N TYR A 291 -0.27 34.48 16.39
CA TYR A 291 -0.04 34.83 17.79
C TYR A 291 -0.01 33.58 18.67
N LYS A 292 0.88 33.61 19.65
CA LYS A 292 1.06 32.56 20.64
C LYS A 292 0.52 33.01 21.99
N ASP A 293 -0.35 32.22 22.60
CA ASP A 293 -0.79 32.44 23.97
C ASP A 293 0.30 32.05 25.00
N GLU A 294 -0.05 32.10 26.29
CA GLU A 294 0.85 31.71 27.38
C GLU A 294 1.33 30.25 27.30
N GLU A 295 0.60 29.38 26.60
CA GLU A 295 0.95 27.97 26.37
C GLU A 295 1.67 27.75 25.02
N GLU A 296 1.99 28.85 24.32
CA GLU A 296 2.51 28.85 22.96
C GLU A 296 1.57 28.24 21.91
N ASN A 297 0.27 28.10 22.23
CA ASN A 297 -0.73 27.69 21.26
C ASN A 297 -1.10 28.88 20.36
N THR A 298 -1.29 28.58 19.08
CA THR A 298 -1.90 29.50 18.11
C THR A 298 -3.40 29.25 18.03
N ALA A 299 -4.12 30.17 17.39
CA ALA A 299 -5.54 29.98 17.10
C ALA A 299 -5.83 28.63 16.41
N LEU A 300 -4.93 28.20 15.52
CA LEU A 300 -5.07 26.94 14.80
C LEU A 300 -4.90 25.70 15.71
N HIS A 301 -4.08 25.78 16.77
CA HIS A 301 -3.97 24.70 17.76
C HIS A 301 -5.33 24.47 18.45
N HIS A 302 -5.92 25.55 18.95
CA HIS A 302 -7.19 25.50 19.69
C HIS A 302 -8.33 24.97 18.83
N VAL A 303 -8.49 25.47 17.60
CA VAL A 303 -9.56 25.01 16.69
C VAL A 303 -9.37 23.54 16.32
N LEU A 304 -8.15 23.08 16.06
CA LEU A 304 -7.90 21.67 15.71
C LEU A 304 -8.10 20.72 16.89
N GLU A 305 -7.76 21.14 18.12
CA GLU A 305 -8.05 20.35 19.32
C GLU A 305 -9.56 20.09 19.47
N TRP A 306 -10.41 21.06 19.10
CA TRP A 306 -11.87 20.89 19.18
C TRP A 306 -12.48 20.21 17.98
N PHE A 307 -11.93 20.42 16.80
CA PHE A 307 -12.30 19.71 15.58
C PHE A 307 -12.18 18.18 15.75
N VAL A 308 -11.27 17.74 16.63
CA VAL A 308 -11.10 16.34 17.06
C VAL A 308 -12.24 15.87 17.98
N CYS A 309 -12.89 16.76 18.74
CA CYS A 309 -13.83 16.44 19.82
C CYS A 309 -15.33 16.60 19.49
N GLY A 310 -15.76 17.28 18.41
CA GLY A 310 -17.19 17.50 18.12
C GLY A 310 -17.53 18.18 16.79
N GLU A 311 -18.81 18.08 16.38
CA GLU A 311 -19.51 18.57 15.16
C GLU A 311 -18.63 19.15 14.02
N SER A 312 -18.42 18.36 12.96
CA SER A 312 -17.33 18.57 11.99
C SER A 312 -17.42 19.84 11.14
N LYS A 313 -18.61 20.31 10.76
CA LYS A 313 -18.71 21.29 9.65
C LYS A 313 -18.40 22.73 10.05
N LYS A 314 -18.87 23.17 11.22
CA LYS A 314 -18.67 24.55 11.69
C LYS A 314 -17.19 24.83 12.03
N TYR A 315 -16.53 23.88 12.67
CA TYR A 315 -15.11 23.98 12.98
C TYR A 315 -14.25 23.84 11.73
N GLN A 316 -14.66 23.04 10.75
CA GLN A 316 -13.99 22.97 9.46
C GLN A 316 -13.94 24.33 8.76
N ASP A 317 -15.05 25.08 8.70
CA ASP A 317 -15.10 26.42 8.08
C ASP A 317 -14.12 27.40 8.75
N LEU A 318 -13.97 27.29 10.08
CA LEU A 318 -13.01 28.09 10.85
C LEU A 318 -11.55 27.71 10.54
N VAL A 319 -11.24 26.41 10.45
CA VAL A 319 -9.90 25.93 10.07
C VAL A 319 -9.56 26.40 8.65
N GLU A 320 -10.48 26.24 7.69
CA GLU A 320 -10.30 26.70 6.30
C GLU A 320 -10.04 28.21 6.23
N SER A 321 -10.79 29.00 7.02
CA SER A 321 -10.61 30.45 7.12
C SER A 321 -9.22 30.83 7.67
N LEU A 322 -8.75 30.15 8.72
CA LEU A 322 -7.43 30.37 9.29
C LEU A 322 -6.31 29.98 8.31
N LEU A 323 -6.40 28.81 7.69
CA LEU A 323 -5.39 28.31 6.74
C LEU A 323 -5.29 29.20 5.50
N SER A 324 -6.42 29.62 4.93
CA SER A 324 -6.46 30.50 3.75
C SER A 324 -5.80 31.86 4.00
N LYS A 325 -5.90 32.38 5.23
CA LYS A 325 -5.23 33.63 5.63
C LYS A 325 -3.73 33.45 5.92
N GLY A 326 -3.25 32.22 6.10
CA GLY A 326 -1.84 31.89 6.32
C GLY A 326 -1.49 31.51 7.75
N ALA A 327 -2.42 30.85 8.46
CA ALA A 327 -2.09 30.15 9.69
C ALA A 327 -1.01 29.09 9.44
N ARG A 328 0.00 29.07 10.30
CA ARG A 328 1.15 28.19 10.20
C ARG A 328 0.87 26.82 10.82
N LEU A 329 1.29 25.78 10.12
CA LEU A 329 1.15 24.38 10.52
C LEU A 329 2.37 23.83 11.28
N ASP A 330 3.49 24.55 11.24
CA ASP A 330 4.81 24.13 11.75
C ASP A 330 5.15 24.69 13.14
N VAL A 331 4.26 25.50 13.72
CA VAL A 331 4.50 26.17 15.00
C VAL A 331 4.32 25.19 16.15
N LYS A 332 5.31 25.07 17.03
CA LYS A 332 5.23 24.22 18.23
C LYS A 332 4.67 24.99 19.42
N ASN A 333 3.83 24.33 20.21
CA ASN A 333 3.40 24.77 21.54
C ASN A 333 4.33 24.25 22.65
N LYS A 334 4.03 24.57 23.92
CA LYS A 334 4.81 24.08 25.09
C LYS A 334 4.81 22.55 25.25
N LYS A 335 3.86 21.83 24.64
CA LYS A 335 3.79 20.36 24.63
C LYS A 335 4.58 19.74 23.46
N ASP A 336 5.35 20.54 22.72
CA ASP A 336 6.08 20.15 21.52
C ASP A 336 5.17 19.58 20.41
N LYS A 337 3.90 19.99 20.39
CA LYS A 337 2.92 19.65 19.35
C LYS A 337 2.72 20.80 18.40
N THR A 338 2.63 20.48 17.11
CA THR A 338 2.25 21.42 16.06
C THR A 338 0.78 21.26 15.70
N PRO A 339 0.14 22.26 15.04
CA PRO A 339 -1.20 22.11 14.50
C PRO A 339 -1.27 20.94 13.51
N PHE A 340 -0.20 20.71 12.75
CA PHE A 340 -0.14 19.58 11.83
C PHE A 340 -0.14 18.23 12.55
N ASP A 341 0.56 18.09 13.69
CA ASP A 341 0.49 16.87 14.50
C ASP A 341 -0.94 16.58 14.98
N LEU A 342 -1.68 17.61 15.40
CA LEU A 342 -3.09 17.47 15.80
C LEU A 342 -3.96 17.00 14.63
N LEU A 343 -3.73 17.55 13.43
CA LEU A 343 -4.43 17.17 12.21
C LEU A 343 -4.13 15.72 11.76
N VAL A 344 -2.88 15.27 11.93
CA VAL A 344 -2.50 13.87 11.62
C VAL A 344 -3.13 12.92 12.64
N ASN A 345 -3.12 13.26 13.93
CA ASN A 345 -3.78 12.46 14.97
C ASN A 345 -5.29 12.34 14.71
N TYR A 346 -5.94 13.41 14.25
CA TYR A 346 -7.34 13.39 13.84
C TYR A 346 -7.63 12.36 12.74
N ALA A 347 -6.74 12.24 11.74
CA ALA A 347 -6.91 11.30 10.64
C ALA A 347 -6.87 9.84 11.11
N GLN A 348 -6.15 9.57 12.21
CA GLN A 348 -5.85 8.23 12.70
C GLN A 348 -6.85 7.72 13.77
N GLN A 349 -7.82 8.53 14.17
CA GLN A 349 -8.86 8.10 15.12
C GLN A 349 -9.96 7.31 14.39
N PHE A 350 -10.52 6.28 15.04
CA PHE A 350 -11.60 5.38 14.57
C PHE A 350 -11.18 4.25 13.60
N PHE A 351 -12.00 3.18 13.53
CA PHE A 351 -11.58 1.86 13.02
C PHE A 351 -12.26 1.38 11.71
N SER A 352 -13.29 2.07 11.19
CA SER A 352 -13.92 1.67 9.90
C SER A 352 -13.18 2.27 8.70
N LYS A 353 -13.11 1.53 7.58
CA LYS A 353 -12.36 1.95 6.37
C LYS A 353 -12.99 3.21 5.74
N GLU A 354 -14.32 3.28 5.75
CA GLU A 354 -15.08 4.39 5.18
C GLU A 354 -14.84 5.70 5.95
N GLU A 355 -14.86 5.65 7.28
CA GLU A 355 -14.58 6.82 8.12
C GLU A 355 -13.15 7.32 7.94
N VAL A 356 -12.17 6.41 7.84
CA VAL A 356 -10.76 6.78 7.59
C VAL A 356 -10.63 7.53 6.25
N ILE A 357 -11.30 7.04 5.19
CA ILE A 357 -11.30 7.70 3.88
C ILE A 357 -11.95 9.08 3.96
N GLU A 358 -13.07 9.23 4.69
CA GLU A 358 -13.72 10.52 4.90
C GLU A 358 -12.80 11.52 5.63
N ARG A 359 -12.11 11.07 6.69
CA ARG A 359 -11.17 11.92 7.44
C ARG A 359 -9.97 12.32 6.59
N LEU A 360 -9.41 11.39 5.81
CA LEU A 360 -8.33 11.69 4.87
C LEU A 360 -8.77 12.67 3.77
N ASN A 361 -10.02 12.59 3.32
CA ASN A 361 -10.61 13.60 2.43
C ASN A 361 -10.68 14.97 3.10
N ASN A 362 -11.16 15.05 4.34
CA ASN A 362 -11.22 16.31 5.08
C ASN A 362 -9.83 16.91 5.30
N VAL A 363 -8.85 16.10 5.73
CA VAL A 363 -7.45 16.53 5.87
C VAL A 363 -6.89 17.02 4.53
N SER A 364 -7.15 16.32 3.44
CA SER A 364 -6.74 16.73 2.10
C SER A 364 -7.38 18.06 1.68
N ALA A 365 -8.66 18.28 2.00
CA ALA A 365 -9.36 19.54 1.72
C ALA A 365 -8.77 20.70 2.54
N LEU A 366 -8.53 20.49 3.84
CA LEU A 366 -7.92 21.48 4.72
C LEU A 366 -6.50 21.86 4.25
N LEU A 367 -5.66 20.86 3.93
CA LEU A 367 -4.32 21.10 3.40
C LEU A 367 -4.35 21.84 2.06
N SER A 368 -5.41 21.69 1.26
CA SER A 368 -5.54 22.40 -0.02
C SER A 368 -5.76 23.92 0.15
N CYS A 369 -6.21 24.34 1.33
CA CYS A 369 -6.37 25.75 1.70
C CYS A 369 -5.04 26.40 2.12
N CYS A 370 -3.99 25.61 2.36
CA CYS A 370 -2.69 26.10 2.81
C CYS A 370 -1.93 26.78 1.68
N LYS A 371 -1.13 27.80 2.01
CA LYS A 371 -0.18 28.40 1.06
C LYS A 371 0.92 27.38 0.72
N ILE A 372 1.31 27.33 -0.55
CA ILE A 372 2.28 26.35 -1.09
C ILE A 372 3.57 26.30 -0.26
N TYR A 373 4.09 27.46 0.15
CA TYR A 373 5.34 27.54 0.91
C TYR A 373 5.22 26.98 2.33
N GLU A 374 4.03 26.99 2.94
CA GLU A 374 3.80 26.39 4.26
C GLU A 374 3.78 24.86 4.15
N LEU A 375 3.12 24.30 3.13
CA LEU A 375 3.15 22.86 2.87
C LEU A 375 4.57 22.34 2.65
N LYS A 376 5.41 23.12 1.96
CA LYS A 376 6.80 22.74 1.71
C LYS A 376 7.66 22.69 2.98
N LYS A 377 7.35 23.49 4.01
CA LYS A 377 8.06 23.41 5.31
C LYS A 377 7.79 22.10 6.05
N LEU A 378 6.70 21.42 5.73
CA LEU A 378 6.37 20.12 6.30
C LEU A 378 7.24 18.99 5.72
N GLU A 379 7.95 19.25 4.62
CA GLU A 379 8.87 18.28 4.01
C GLU A 379 9.97 17.88 5.02
N GLY A 380 10.10 16.58 5.27
CA GLY A 380 11.05 16.03 6.25
C GLY A 380 10.54 15.99 7.69
N THR A 381 9.32 16.45 7.98
CA THR A 381 8.71 16.29 9.30
C THR A 381 8.21 14.86 9.53
N SER A 382 8.28 14.38 10.78
CA SER A 382 7.76 13.05 11.14
C SER A 382 6.25 12.95 10.90
N ALA A 383 5.50 14.02 11.18
CA ALA A 383 4.06 14.07 10.98
C ALA A 383 3.66 13.89 9.51
N LEU A 384 4.43 14.48 8.57
CA LEU A 384 4.13 14.32 7.14
C LEU A 384 4.37 12.88 6.70
N ASN A 385 5.45 12.27 7.19
CA ASN A 385 5.75 10.88 6.92
C ASN A 385 4.66 9.95 7.47
N GLU A 386 4.17 10.20 8.69
CA GLU A 386 3.06 9.45 9.31
C GLU A 386 1.75 9.61 8.52
N LEU A 387 1.44 10.81 8.01
CA LEU A 387 0.26 11.03 7.16
C LEU A 387 0.37 10.29 5.82
N VAL A 388 1.55 10.30 5.21
CA VAL A 388 1.82 9.63 3.92
C VAL A 388 1.77 8.12 4.06
N GLU A 389 2.37 7.58 5.13
CA GLU A 389 2.25 6.17 5.51
C GLU A 389 0.78 5.78 5.65
N PHE A 390 0.02 6.54 6.43
CA PHE A 390 -1.38 6.24 6.69
C PHE A 390 -2.23 6.34 5.41
N ALA A 391 -2.03 7.38 4.60
CA ALA A 391 -2.71 7.51 3.30
C ALA A 391 -2.36 6.37 2.33
N ALA A 392 -1.10 5.89 2.33
CA ALA A 392 -0.68 4.75 1.50
C ALA A 392 -1.37 3.46 1.93
N LYS A 393 -1.45 3.19 3.24
CA LYS A 393 -2.12 2.01 3.80
C LYS A 393 -3.58 1.91 3.38
N TYR A 394 -4.28 3.04 3.33
CA TYR A 394 -5.69 3.12 2.91
C TYR A 394 -5.88 3.44 1.42
N ARG A 395 -4.81 3.46 0.62
CA ARG A 395 -4.82 3.76 -0.84
C ARG A 395 -5.50 5.08 -1.19
N PHE A 396 -5.35 6.07 -0.32
CA PHE A 396 -6.01 7.36 -0.51
C PHE A 396 -5.18 8.27 -1.43
N GLU A 397 -5.62 8.44 -2.67
CA GLU A 397 -4.91 9.21 -3.69
C GLU A 397 -4.86 10.73 -3.44
N GLY A 398 -5.82 11.28 -2.68
CA GLY A 398 -6.00 12.74 -2.52
C GLY A 398 -4.77 13.43 -1.95
N ILE A 399 -4.16 12.87 -0.89
CA ILE A 399 -2.94 13.41 -0.29
C ILE A 399 -1.79 13.45 -1.31
N PHE A 400 -1.57 12.37 -2.07
CA PHE A 400 -0.49 12.30 -3.06
C PHE A 400 -0.70 13.26 -4.23
N ASN A 401 -1.96 13.45 -4.67
CA ASN A 401 -2.30 14.46 -5.66
C ASN A 401 -1.96 15.86 -5.17
N LEU A 402 -2.26 16.16 -3.90
CA LEU A 402 -1.96 17.44 -3.27
C LEU A 402 -0.45 17.67 -3.15
N LEU A 403 0.32 16.67 -2.68
CA LEU A 403 1.78 16.78 -2.56
C LEU A 403 2.44 17.00 -3.93
N ALA A 404 2.04 16.22 -4.94
CA ALA A 404 2.57 16.36 -6.30
C ALA A 404 2.23 17.73 -6.91
N LYS A 405 1.01 18.23 -6.72
CA LYS A 405 0.60 19.57 -7.18
C LYS A 405 1.45 20.69 -6.58
N ASN A 406 1.96 20.49 -5.36
CA ASN A 406 2.79 21.45 -4.64
C ASN A 406 4.31 21.20 -4.81
N ASN A 407 4.72 20.33 -5.75
CA ASN A 407 6.12 19.97 -6.01
C ASN A 407 6.86 19.37 -4.80
N ILE A 408 6.16 18.65 -3.92
CA ILE A 408 6.77 17.90 -2.82
C ILE A 408 7.13 16.50 -3.34
N GLN A 409 8.40 16.10 -3.21
CA GLN A 409 8.88 14.83 -3.75
C GLN A 409 8.48 13.67 -2.85
N ILE A 410 7.46 12.90 -3.28
CA ILE A 410 6.96 11.74 -2.55
C ILE A 410 8.01 10.63 -2.36
N SER A 411 9.06 10.60 -3.19
CA SER A 411 10.15 9.62 -3.08
C SER A 411 11.04 9.83 -1.86
N ASN A 412 11.06 11.04 -1.30
CA ASN A 412 11.91 11.39 -0.16
C ASN A 412 11.18 11.21 1.19
N LEU A 413 9.90 10.82 1.14
CA LEU A 413 9.06 10.64 2.32
C LEU A 413 9.05 9.16 2.69
N SER A 414 9.43 8.87 3.93
CA SER A 414 9.50 7.51 4.46
C SER A 414 9.14 7.45 5.94
N ASP A 415 8.59 6.32 6.37
CA ASP A 415 8.33 6.04 7.79
C ASP A 415 9.64 5.96 8.61
N LYS A 416 9.50 5.58 9.89
CA LYS A 416 10.64 5.36 10.79
C LYS A 416 11.52 4.19 10.36
N ASP A 417 11.04 3.28 9.54
CA ASP A 417 11.77 2.12 9.02
C ASP A 417 12.36 2.36 7.62
N GLY A 418 12.18 3.55 7.04
CA GLY A 418 12.63 3.88 5.68
C GLY A 418 11.69 3.41 4.56
N ASN A 419 10.51 2.87 4.89
CA ASN A 419 9.49 2.48 3.92
C ASN A 419 8.81 3.73 3.33
N THR A 420 8.89 3.86 2.02
CA THR A 420 8.14 4.86 1.23
C THR A 420 6.69 4.40 0.98
N ALA A 421 5.82 5.30 0.53
CA ALA A 421 4.45 4.94 0.14
C ALA A 421 4.37 3.76 -0.86
N LEU A 422 5.37 3.62 -1.73
CA LEU A 422 5.42 2.52 -2.69
C LEU A 422 5.78 1.17 -2.04
N HIS A 423 6.55 1.18 -0.95
CA HIS A 423 6.76 -0.04 -0.15
C HIS A 423 5.42 -0.53 0.43
N TYR A 424 4.63 0.36 1.03
CA TYR A 424 3.31 -0.02 1.57
C TYR A 424 2.35 -0.52 0.49
N ALA A 425 2.31 0.15 -0.67
CA ALA A 425 1.47 -0.27 -1.78
C ALA A 425 1.80 -1.68 -2.30
N LEU A 426 3.04 -2.14 -2.14
CA LEU A 426 3.53 -3.44 -2.60
C LEU A 426 3.65 -4.50 -1.49
N LYS A 427 3.64 -4.10 -0.21
CA LYS A 427 3.80 -5.00 0.95
C LYS A 427 2.48 -5.63 1.41
N GLU A 428 1.39 -4.86 1.50
CA GLU A 428 0.12 -5.35 2.04
C GLU A 428 -0.74 -6.06 0.98
N VAL A 429 -0.24 -7.07 0.27
CA VAL A 429 -1.01 -7.70 -0.83
C VAL A 429 -2.06 -8.69 -0.32
N ASP A 430 -3.16 -8.18 0.23
CA ASP A 430 -4.31 -8.97 0.68
C ASP A 430 -5.50 -8.90 -0.29
N TYR A 431 -6.05 -10.08 -0.62
CA TYR A 431 -7.26 -10.48 -1.39
C TYR A 431 -7.76 -9.74 -2.66
N ASP A 432 -7.56 -8.42 -2.86
CA ASP A 432 -8.16 -7.66 -3.97
C ASP A 432 -7.16 -7.02 -4.94
N ARG A 433 -6.65 -7.82 -5.89
CA ARG A 433 -5.43 -7.53 -6.69
C ARG A 433 -5.51 -6.33 -7.64
N TYR A 434 -6.70 -5.84 -8.01
CA TYR A 434 -6.83 -4.79 -9.03
C TYR A 434 -6.57 -3.38 -8.47
N GLU A 435 -6.92 -3.16 -7.21
CA GLU A 435 -6.71 -1.87 -6.54
C GLU A 435 -5.22 -1.59 -6.28
N TYR A 436 -4.44 -2.61 -5.93
CA TYR A 436 -2.99 -2.48 -5.68
C TYR A 436 -2.22 -2.05 -6.91
N GLU A 437 -2.47 -2.70 -8.06
CA GLU A 437 -1.83 -2.31 -9.31
C GLU A 437 -2.14 -0.83 -9.62
N SER A 438 -3.42 -0.47 -9.54
CA SER A 438 -3.88 0.87 -9.89
C SER A 438 -3.20 1.92 -9.02
N PHE A 439 -3.14 1.67 -7.71
CA PHE A 439 -2.51 2.57 -6.76
C PHE A 439 -0.98 2.66 -6.89
N ALA A 440 -0.28 1.53 -7.10
CA ALA A 440 1.17 1.54 -7.34
C ALA A 440 1.53 2.32 -8.61
N ARG A 441 0.75 2.14 -9.69
CA ARG A 441 0.91 2.91 -10.94
C ARG A 441 0.62 4.39 -10.73
N PHE A 442 -0.42 4.70 -9.95
CA PHE A 442 -0.71 6.06 -9.55
C PHE A 442 0.47 6.70 -8.82
N LEU A 443 1.05 6.04 -7.81
CA LEU A 443 2.23 6.56 -7.09
C LEU A 443 3.44 6.78 -8.00
N LEU A 444 3.75 5.85 -8.91
CA LEU A 444 4.81 6.02 -9.91
C LEU A 444 4.56 7.23 -10.81
N SER A 445 3.30 7.46 -11.22
CA SER A 445 2.92 8.64 -12.00
C SER A 445 3.12 9.96 -11.25
N LYS A 446 3.17 9.91 -9.91
CA LYS A 446 3.46 11.06 -9.04
C LYS A 446 4.94 11.21 -8.67
N GLY A 447 5.82 10.39 -9.25
CA GLY A 447 7.26 10.46 -9.03
C GLY A 447 7.79 9.55 -7.92
N ALA A 448 7.02 8.54 -7.50
CA ALA A 448 7.56 7.49 -6.62
C ALA A 448 8.65 6.71 -7.34
N ARG A 449 9.60 6.19 -6.56
CA ARG A 449 10.82 5.52 -7.03
C ARG A 449 10.85 4.07 -6.57
N LEU A 450 11.27 3.17 -7.46
CA LEU A 450 11.39 1.73 -7.21
C LEU A 450 12.73 1.34 -6.58
N ASP A 451 13.70 2.26 -6.52
CA ASP A 451 15.09 2.02 -6.13
C ASP A 451 15.44 2.56 -4.73
N VAL A 452 14.45 3.08 -3.99
CA VAL A 452 14.68 3.60 -2.63
C VAL A 452 14.76 2.44 -1.66
N GLN A 453 15.86 2.34 -0.91
CA GLN A 453 16.06 1.29 0.09
C GLN A 453 15.50 1.72 1.45
N ASN A 454 14.76 0.83 2.11
CA ASN A 454 14.41 0.97 3.52
C ASN A 454 15.61 0.63 4.44
N LYS A 455 15.43 0.71 5.76
CA LYS A 455 16.49 0.37 6.73
C LYS A 455 16.93 -1.09 6.71
N LYS A 456 16.13 -1.99 6.14
CA LYS A 456 16.49 -3.40 5.94
C LYS A 456 17.26 -3.62 4.64
N GLY A 457 17.42 -2.58 3.81
CA GLY A 457 18.02 -2.67 2.49
C GLY A 457 17.07 -3.17 1.40
N GLU A 458 15.78 -3.37 1.72
CA GLU A 458 14.76 -3.80 0.77
C GLU A 458 14.29 -2.58 -0.04
N THR A 459 14.11 -2.74 -1.34
CA THR A 459 13.50 -1.75 -2.23
C THR A 459 12.03 -2.12 -2.53
N PRO A 460 11.19 -1.17 -2.99
CA PRO A 460 9.87 -1.52 -3.50
C PRO A 460 9.93 -2.51 -4.67
N PHE A 461 11.03 -2.46 -5.45
CA PHE A 461 11.26 -3.45 -6.50
C PHE A 461 11.46 -4.86 -5.94
N ASP A 462 12.20 -5.02 -4.84
CA ASP A 462 12.39 -6.32 -4.18
C ASP A 462 11.06 -6.89 -3.70
N LEU A 463 10.19 -6.06 -3.10
CA LEU A 463 8.84 -6.48 -2.70
C LEU A 463 7.98 -6.91 -3.90
N LEU A 464 8.12 -6.25 -5.05
CA LEU A 464 7.44 -6.65 -6.28
C LEU A 464 7.95 -8.00 -6.80
N VAL A 465 9.26 -8.24 -6.70
CA VAL A 465 9.88 -9.51 -7.07
C VAL A 465 9.43 -10.64 -6.15
N ASP A 466 9.44 -10.41 -4.84
CA ASP A 466 8.94 -11.36 -3.84
C ASP A 466 7.47 -11.72 -4.11
N TYR A 467 6.64 -10.73 -4.43
CA TYR A 467 5.24 -10.97 -4.79
C TYR A 467 5.08 -11.90 -6.00
N VAL A 468 5.91 -11.74 -7.03
CA VAL A 468 5.90 -12.63 -8.21
C VAL A 468 6.37 -14.02 -7.82
N ASN A 469 7.42 -14.12 -7.01
CA ASN A 469 8.02 -15.38 -6.60
C ASN A 469 7.10 -16.16 -5.66
N GLU A 470 6.43 -15.52 -4.69
CA GLU A 470 5.42 -16.15 -3.83
C GLU A 470 4.26 -16.73 -4.65
N CYS A 471 3.83 -16.03 -5.71
CA CYS A 471 2.84 -16.58 -6.63
C CYS A 471 3.33 -17.85 -7.34
N SER A 472 4.64 -17.98 -7.57
CA SER A 472 5.27 -19.15 -8.20
C SER A 472 5.58 -20.29 -7.22
N GLU A 473 5.89 -20.01 -5.95
CA GLU A 473 6.14 -21.07 -4.95
C GLU A 473 4.86 -21.85 -4.61
N CYS A 474 3.71 -21.18 -4.70
CA CYS A 474 2.39 -21.82 -4.69
C CYS A 474 2.22 -22.85 -5.82
N ASP A 475 2.98 -22.77 -6.92
CA ASP A 475 2.93 -23.69 -8.05
C ASP A 475 3.70 -25.00 -7.78
N ASN A 476 4.63 -25.02 -6.82
CA ASN A 476 5.46 -26.19 -6.49
C ASN A 476 4.82 -27.14 -5.46
N ALA A 477 3.75 -26.70 -4.79
CA ALA A 477 2.99 -27.53 -3.84
C ALA A 477 1.87 -28.30 -4.56
N PHE A 478 2.22 -29.45 -5.13
CA PHE A 478 1.34 -30.61 -5.35
C PHE A 478 -0.04 -30.34 -5.99
N GLU A 479 -0.20 -29.50 -7.01
CA GLU A 479 -1.42 -29.49 -7.84
C GLU A 479 -1.21 -28.89 -9.24
N PHE A 480 -0.57 -29.66 -10.13
CA PHE A 480 -0.48 -29.35 -11.57
C PHE A 480 -1.83 -29.44 -12.32
N SER A 481 -2.96 -29.53 -11.62
CA SER A 481 -4.24 -29.99 -12.19
C SER A 481 -5.24 -28.89 -12.56
N GLN A 482 -4.94 -27.60 -12.34
CA GLN A 482 -5.83 -26.51 -12.74
C GLN A 482 -5.01 -25.32 -13.27
N GLY A 483 -5.09 -25.03 -14.57
CA GLY A 483 -4.41 -23.90 -15.25
C GLY A 483 -4.78 -22.48 -14.75
N LYS A 484 -5.36 -22.34 -13.55
CA LYS A 484 -5.66 -21.09 -12.86
C LYS A 484 -4.42 -20.42 -12.25
N ASN A 485 -3.39 -21.20 -11.88
CA ASN A 485 -2.24 -20.66 -11.16
C ASN A 485 -1.17 -20.02 -12.08
N LYS A 486 -0.87 -20.63 -13.23
CA LYS A 486 -0.06 -19.99 -14.30
C LYS A 486 -0.63 -18.63 -14.74
N HIS A 487 -1.95 -18.48 -14.72
CA HIS A 487 -2.60 -17.21 -15.04
C HIS A 487 -2.32 -16.12 -13.97
N ARG A 488 -2.22 -16.49 -12.69
CA ARG A 488 -1.87 -15.56 -11.60
C ARG A 488 -0.43 -15.05 -11.79
N THR A 489 0.52 -15.95 -12.04
CA THR A 489 1.94 -15.62 -12.26
C THR A 489 2.14 -14.81 -13.55
N MET A 490 1.42 -15.12 -14.64
CA MET A 490 1.46 -14.28 -15.84
C MET A 490 0.93 -12.86 -15.59
N ARG A 491 -0.13 -12.68 -14.79
CA ARG A 491 -0.66 -11.35 -14.47
C ARG A 491 0.28 -10.53 -13.58
N SER A 492 0.99 -11.17 -12.64
CA SER A 492 1.99 -10.48 -11.81
C SER A 492 3.22 -10.09 -12.64
N LEU A 493 3.63 -10.92 -13.61
CA LEU A 493 4.63 -10.55 -14.60
C LEU A 493 4.17 -9.40 -15.51
N ASP A 494 2.92 -9.41 -15.99
CA ASP A 494 2.34 -8.28 -16.72
C ASP A 494 2.35 -6.99 -15.89
N LEU A 495 2.19 -7.09 -14.56
CA LEU A 495 2.32 -5.95 -13.65
C LEU A 495 3.77 -5.43 -13.63
N VAL A 496 4.75 -6.31 -13.48
CA VAL A 496 6.18 -5.95 -13.57
C VAL A 496 6.47 -5.22 -14.90
N VAL A 497 5.99 -5.76 -16.02
CA VAL A 497 6.13 -5.13 -17.35
C VAL A 497 5.51 -3.74 -17.37
N ARG A 498 4.28 -3.60 -16.87
CA ARG A 498 3.53 -2.34 -16.90
C ARG A 498 4.10 -1.27 -15.96
N LEU A 499 4.72 -1.66 -14.85
CA LEU A 499 5.40 -0.76 -13.92
C LEU A 499 6.77 -0.32 -14.46
N LEU A 500 7.58 -1.26 -14.98
CA LEU A 500 8.94 -0.98 -15.45
C LEU A 500 8.98 -0.32 -16.84
N GLY A 501 8.09 -0.69 -17.75
CA GLY A 501 8.14 -0.30 -19.17
C GLY A 501 8.03 1.20 -19.44
N LYS A 502 7.45 1.98 -18.51
CA LYS A 502 7.40 3.45 -18.62
C LYS A 502 8.57 4.17 -17.94
N HIS A 503 9.20 3.53 -16.96
CA HIS A 503 10.13 4.21 -16.07
C HIS A 503 11.60 3.87 -16.32
N LYS A 504 11.93 2.80 -17.07
CA LYS A 504 13.32 2.45 -17.47
C LYS A 504 14.37 2.52 -16.33
N VAL A 505 13.94 2.31 -15.09
CA VAL A 505 14.83 2.25 -13.94
C VAL A 505 14.67 0.88 -13.33
N ILE A 506 15.57 -0.01 -13.71
CA ILE A 506 15.92 -1.13 -12.87
C ILE A 506 17.17 -0.68 -12.12
N PRO A 507 17.16 -0.65 -10.78
CA PRO A 507 18.33 -0.24 -10.00
C PRO A 507 19.57 -1.04 -10.42
N GLU A 508 20.66 -0.34 -10.77
CA GLU A 508 21.94 -0.97 -11.20
C GLU A 508 22.51 -1.94 -10.14
N GLY A 509 22.15 -1.74 -8.87
CA GLY A 509 22.56 -2.57 -7.73
C GLY A 509 21.84 -3.92 -7.59
N LEU A 510 20.78 -4.19 -8.38
CA LEU A 510 20.05 -5.47 -8.32
C LEU A 510 20.67 -6.59 -9.15
N ASN A 511 21.65 -6.26 -9.98
CA ASN A 511 22.22 -7.23 -10.89
C ASN A 511 22.98 -8.33 -10.16
N GLY A 512 22.43 -9.56 -10.19
CA GLY A 512 22.99 -10.73 -9.52
C GLY A 512 22.38 -11.03 -8.14
N THR A 513 21.30 -10.36 -7.73
CA THR A 513 20.57 -10.74 -6.52
C THR A 513 19.83 -12.09 -6.72
N PRO A 514 19.75 -12.95 -5.69
CA PRO A 514 19.00 -14.20 -5.77
C PRO A 514 17.54 -14.00 -6.20
N GLU A 515 16.90 -12.92 -5.74
CA GLU A 515 15.51 -12.56 -5.99
C GLU A 515 15.29 -12.25 -7.48
N LEU A 516 16.20 -11.49 -8.09
CA LEU A 516 16.14 -11.17 -9.51
C LEU A 516 16.38 -12.42 -10.37
N ASN A 517 17.30 -13.29 -9.97
CA ASN A 517 17.52 -14.57 -10.66
C ASN A 517 16.27 -15.44 -10.65
N ARG A 518 15.56 -15.53 -9.50
CA ARG A 518 14.27 -16.22 -9.41
C ARG A 518 13.22 -15.61 -10.33
N LEU A 519 13.11 -14.27 -10.36
CA LEU A 519 12.18 -13.59 -11.27
C LEU A 519 12.47 -13.94 -12.73
N VAL A 520 13.75 -13.92 -13.13
CA VAL A 520 14.17 -14.28 -14.49
C VAL A 520 13.82 -15.74 -14.79
N ASP A 521 14.04 -16.66 -13.85
CA ASP A 521 13.62 -18.06 -13.98
C ASP A 521 12.10 -18.18 -14.17
N THR A 522 11.30 -17.50 -13.34
CA THR A 522 9.83 -17.49 -13.44
C THR A 522 9.36 -16.92 -14.79
N ILE A 523 9.98 -15.85 -15.28
CA ILE A 523 9.71 -15.25 -16.60
C ILE A 523 9.94 -16.29 -17.70
N VAL A 524 11.06 -17.01 -17.61
CA VAL A 524 11.45 -18.02 -18.60
C VAL A 524 10.49 -19.21 -18.58
N GLU A 525 10.18 -19.76 -17.40
CA GLU A 525 9.22 -20.85 -17.23
C GLU A 525 7.81 -20.49 -17.73
N CYS A 526 7.39 -19.24 -17.48
CA CYS A 526 6.10 -18.74 -17.96
C CYS A 526 6.08 -18.40 -19.46
N ASN A 527 7.23 -18.37 -20.13
CA ASN A 527 7.40 -17.94 -21.52
C ASN A 527 6.96 -16.48 -21.76
N HIS A 528 7.20 -15.61 -20.78
CA HIS A 528 6.70 -14.23 -20.76
C HIS A 528 7.65 -13.27 -21.48
N LYS A 529 7.48 -13.15 -22.81
CA LYS A 529 8.34 -12.35 -23.70
C LYS A 529 8.60 -10.91 -23.21
N GLU A 530 7.55 -10.15 -22.92
CA GLU A 530 7.67 -8.70 -22.68
C GLU A 530 8.46 -8.36 -21.41
N ALA A 531 8.33 -9.21 -20.38
CA ALA A 531 9.09 -9.10 -19.14
C ALA A 531 10.57 -9.37 -19.39
N LEU A 532 10.88 -10.43 -20.14
CA LEU A 532 12.27 -10.74 -20.49
C LEU A 532 12.89 -9.63 -21.34
N ASP A 533 12.15 -9.09 -22.32
CA ASP A 533 12.59 -7.99 -23.16
C ASP A 533 12.96 -6.77 -22.31
N LEU A 534 12.14 -6.40 -21.33
CA LEU A 534 12.44 -5.28 -20.42
C LEU A 534 13.68 -5.51 -19.55
N LEU A 535 13.82 -6.69 -18.96
CA LEU A 535 15.01 -6.97 -18.12
C LEU A 535 16.28 -6.93 -18.95
N VAL A 536 16.23 -7.49 -20.15
CA VAL A 536 17.35 -7.48 -21.09
C VAL A 536 17.66 -6.07 -21.59
N GLU A 537 16.66 -5.23 -21.90
CA GLU A 537 16.86 -3.82 -22.30
C GLU A 537 17.60 -3.00 -21.22
N ASN A 538 17.36 -3.31 -19.95
CA ASN A 538 18.02 -2.68 -18.80
C ASN A 538 19.35 -3.35 -18.42
N ASN A 539 19.91 -4.21 -19.29
CA ASN A 539 21.18 -4.92 -19.06
C ASN A 539 21.21 -5.73 -17.76
N ILE A 540 20.08 -6.34 -17.37
CA ILE A 540 20.10 -7.31 -16.28
C ILE A 540 20.94 -8.53 -16.67
N LYS A 541 21.81 -9.01 -15.78
CA LYS A 541 22.55 -10.27 -15.88
C LYS A 541 21.63 -11.47 -15.54
N ILE A 542 21.57 -12.44 -16.44
CA ILE A 542 20.79 -13.68 -16.39
C ILE A 542 21.75 -14.73 -15.85
N SER A 543 21.27 -15.55 -14.91
CA SER A 543 22.09 -16.63 -14.35
C SER A 543 22.51 -17.63 -15.44
N SER A 544 23.64 -18.30 -15.22
CA SER A 544 24.14 -19.34 -16.14
C SER A 544 23.14 -20.50 -16.28
N ILE A 545 22.43 -20.82 -15.20
CA ILE A 545 21.39 -21.86 -15.15
C ILE A 545 20.22 -21.45 -16.04
N THR A 546 19.73 -20.22 -15.90
CA THR A 546 18.59 -19.72 -16.66
C THR A 546 18.92 -19.63 -18.15
N LEU A 547 20.09 -19.10 -18.51
CA LEU A 547 20.53 -19.00 -19.90
C LEU A 547 20.69 -20.39 -20.53
N LYS A 548 21.24 -21.35 -19.78
CA LYS A 548 21.29 -22.76 -20.20
C LYS A 548 19.89 -23.30 -20.46
N ASN A 549 18.94 -23.10 -19.54
CA ASN A 549 17.56 -23.57 -19.68
C ASN A 549 16.83 -22.95 -20.88
N ILE A 550 17.06 -21.66 -21.18
CA ILE A 550 16.53 -21.00 -22.39
C ILE A 550 17.03 -21.73 -23.65
N VAL A 551 18.32 -22.06 -23.69
CA VAL A 551 18.94 -22.71 -24.85
C VAL A 551 18.54 -24.19 -24.93
N THR A 552 18.57 -24.95 -23.85
CA THR A 552 18.37 -26.40 -23.90
C THR A 552 16.89 -26.78 -23.99
N SER A 553 16.00 -26.03 -23.34
CA SER A 553 14.58 -26.41 -23.27
C SER A 553 13.81 -26.16 -24.58
N ASP A 554 12.98 -27.12 -24.97
CA ASP A 554 12.13 -27.02 -26.16
C ASP A 554 10.82 -26.27 -25.94
N CYS A 555 10.40 -26.08 -24.68
CA CYS A 555 9.22 -25.26 -24.35
C CYS A 555 9.47 -23.75 -24.51
N ASN A 556 10.73 -23.34 -24.65
CA ASN A 556 11.16 -21.93 -24.71
C ASN A 556 11.39 -21.40 -26.14
N LYS A 557 10.85 -22.05 -27.18
CA LYS A 557 11.04 -21.63 -28.59
C LYS A 557 10.71 -20.15 -28.84
N LYS A 558 9.69 -19.61 -28.18
CA LYS A 558 9.30 -18.19 -28.31
C LYS A 558 10.34 -17.26 -27.67
N ILE A 559 10.75 -17.52 -26.43
CA ILE A 559 11.83 -16.77 -25.76
C ILE A 559 13.14 -16.86 -26.54
N PHE A 560 13.52 -18.06 -26.97
CA PHE A 560 14.74 -18.27 -27.76
C PHE A 560 14.71 -17.44 -29.05
N GLY A 561 13.58 -17.40 -29.75
CA GLY A 561 13.39 -16.52 -30.92
C GLY A 561 13.53 -15.02 -30.60
N CYS A 562 13.12 -14.57 -29.41
CA CYS A 562 13.25 -13.17 -29.00
C CYS A 562 14.71 -12.80 -28.76
N PHE A 563 15.49 -13.70 -28.14
CA PHE A 563 16.92 -13.54 -27.95
C PHE A 563 17.67 -13.35 -29.28
N LEU A 564 17.22 -14.03 -30.34
CA LEU A 564 17.78 -13.92 -31.70
C LEU A 564 17.42 -12.60 -32.40
N TYR A 565 16.19 -12.10 -32.26
CA TYR A 565 15.66 -10.99 -33.08
C TYR A 565 16.26 -9.60 -32.76
N ARG A 566 16.88 -9.41 -31.59
CA ARG A 566 17.37 -8.09 -31.13
C ARG A 566 18.90 -7.96 -31.04
N ASN A 567 19.66 -8.83 -31.73
CA ASN A 567 21.14 -8.80 -31.81
C ASN A 567 21.87 -8.88 -30.45
N LYS A 568 21.25 -9.47 -29.42
CA LYS A 568 21.90 -9.76 -28.13
C LYS A 568 22.38 -11.22 -28.02
N VAL A 569 22.68 -11.85 -29.16
CA VAL A 569 23.20 -13.22 -29.27
C VAL A 569 24.49 -13.48 -28.47
N ASP A 570 25.30 -12.45 -28.27
CA ASP A 570 26.56 -12.50 -27.50
C ASP A 570 26.43 -12.04 -26.06
N TYR A 571 25.19 -11.92 -25.58
CA TYR A 571 24.95 -11.63 -24.18
C TYR A 571 25.63 -12.69 -23.29
N GLN A 572 26.27 -12.23 -22.22
CA GLN A 572 27.07 -13.05 -21.31
C GLN A 572 26.35 -13.22 -19.97
N ASP A 573 26.27 -14.46 -19.49
CA ASP A 573 25.82 -14.76 -18.14
C ASP A 573 26.83 -14.30 -17.07
N GLU A 574 26.52 -14.57 -15.80
CA GLU A 574 27.36 -14.24 -14.65
C GLU A 574 28.77 -14.85 -14.67
N VAL A 575 29.03 -15.86 -15.51
CA VAL A 575 30.34 -16.52 -15.68
C VAL A 575 31.00 -16.10 -17.01
N GLY A 576 30.35 -15.23 -17.79
CA GLY A 576 30.84 -14.79 -19.08
C GLY A 576 30.45 -15.72 -20.25
N ASN A 577 29.66 -16.77 -20.04
CA ASN A 577 29.25 -17.67 -21.12
C ASN A 577 28.11 -17.05 -21.93
N THR A 578 28.19 -17.19 -23.25
CA THR A 578 27.09 -16.82 -24.16
C THR A 578 26.15 -18.01 -24.38
N ALA A 579 24.98 -17.74 -24.99
CA ALA A 579 24.07 -18.80 -25.43
C ALA A 579 24.78 -19.84 -26.34
N LEU A 580 25.75 -19.41 -27.15
CA LEU A 580 26.54 -20.28 -28.02
C LEU A 580 27.47 -21.21 -27.22
N HIS A 581 28.07 -20.75 -26.12
CA HIS A 581 28.87 -21.60 -25.22
C HIS A 581 28.01 -22.72 -24.64
N HIS A 582 26.82 -22.40 -24.13
CA HIS A 582 25.89 -23.40 -23.58
C HIS A 582 25.39 -24.38 -24.64
N ALA A 583 25.07 -23.89 -25.85
CA ALA A 583 24.62 -24.75 -26.95
C ALA A 583 25.71 -25.75 -27.37
N LEU A 584 26.97 -25.30 -27.53
CA LEU A 584 28.09 -26.15 -27.93
C LEU A 584 28.48 -27.16 -26.83
N ARG A 585 28.46 -26.77 -25.55
CA ARG A 585 28.70 -27.70 -24.44
C ARG A 585 27.71 -28.86 -24.41
N ASN A 586 26.43 -28.58 -24.71
CA ASN A 586 25.38 -29.61 -24.73
C ASN A 586 25.25 -30.37 -26.07
N LEU A 587 25.97 -29.94 -27.12
CA LEU A 587 25.91 -30.56 -28.45
C LEU A 587 26.37 -32.03 -28.46
N HIS A 588 27.20 -32.41 -27.49
CA HIS A 588 27.65 -33.79 -27.31
C HIS A 588 26.56 -34.74 -26.85
N SER A 589 25.68 -34.26 -25.96
CA SER A 589 24.62 -35.06 -25.34
C SER A 589 23.33 -35.02 -26.15
N ASP A 590 23.06 -33.91 -26.85
CA ASP A 590 21.80 -33.70 -27.57
C ASP A 590 22.03 -33.16 -28.99
N LYS A 591 21.74 -34.00 -29.99
CA LYS A 591 21.83 -33.64 -31.42
C LYS A 591 20.79 -32.59 -31.83
N SER A 592 19.71 -32.41 -31.08
CA SER A 592 18.71 -31.36 -31.35
C SER A 592 19.31 -29.95 -31.24
N MET A 593 20.41 -29.80 -30.48
CA MET A 593 21.14 -28.54 -30.33
C MET A 593 21.76 -28.04 -31.64
N LEU A 594 21.96 -28.88 -32.65
CA LEU A 594 22.50 -28.49 -33.96
C LEU A 594 21.66 -27.36 -34.59
N CYS A 595 20.32 -27.45 -34.51
CA CYS A 595 19.43 -26.42 -35.04
C CYS A 595 19.53 -25.11 -34.26
N LYS A 596 19.74 -25.18 -32.93
CA LYS A 596 19.86 -24.00 -32.07
C LYS A 596 21.22 -23.30 -32.27
N VAL A 597 22.31 -24.06 -32.43
CA VAL A 597 23.63 -23.53 -32.81
C VAL A 597 23.55 -22.84 -34.17
N GLU A 598 22.96 -23.47 -35.18
CA GLU A 598 22.79 -22.84 -36.50
C GLU A 598 21.95 -21.56 -36.42
N SER A 599 20.89 -21.54 -35.60
CA SER A 599 20.05 -20.36 -35.41
C SER A 599 20.81 -19.21 -34.74
N LEU A 600 21.60 -19.50 -33.70
CA LEU A 600 22.43 -18.51 -33.00
C LEU A 600 23.48 -17.90 -33.94
N VAL A 601 24.20 -18.74 -34.69
CA VAL A 601 25.23 -18.29 -35.65
C VAL A 601 24.60 -17.46 -36.77
N SER A 602 23.44 -17.88 -37.29
CA SER A 602 22.72 -17.14 -38.33
C SER A 602 22.16 -15.81 -37.83
N ALA A 603 21.94 -15.66 -36.53
CA ALA A 603 21.57 -14.40 -35.88
C ALA A 603 22.79 -13.55 -35.47
N GLY A 604 24.00 -13.95 -35.86
CA GLY A 604 25.24 -13.18 -35.66
C GLY A 604 26.06 -13.53 -34.42
N ALA A 605 25.81 -14.67 -33.76
CA ALA A 605 26.59 -15.08 -32.59
C ALA A 605 28.09 -15.22 -32.92
N ARG A 606 28.94 -14.64 -32.08
CA ARG A 606 30.38 -14.54 -32.29
C ARG A 606 31.12 -15.65 -31.57
N PHE A 607 32.00 -16.32 -32.30
CA PHE A 607 32.81 -17.43 -31.77
C PHE A 607 33.98 -16.99 -30.88
N TYR A 608 34.37 -15.72 -30.93
CA TYR A 608 35.55 -15.18 -30.24
C TYR A 608 35.26 -14.57 -28.86
N VAL A 609 34.00 -14.51 -28.45
CA VAL A 609 33.63 -13.98 -27.13
C VAL A 609 34.20 -14.92 -26.07
N LYS A 610 34.99 -14.36 -25.15
CA LYS A 610 35.63 -15.11 -24.06
C LYS A 610 34.76 -15.06 -22.81
N ASN A 611 34.61 -16.19 -22.14
CA ASN A 611 34.07 -16.22 -20.78
C ASN A 611 35.16 -15.83 -19.75
N TYR A 612 34.81 -15.79 -18.46
CA TYR A 612 35.77 -15.43 -17.40
C TYR A 612 36.83 -16.50 -17.14
N GLN A 613 36.71 -17.68 -17.76
CA GLN A 613 37.73 -18.74 -17.77
C GLN A 613 38.63 -18.65 -19.01
N ASP A 614 38.57 -17.54 -19.76
CA ASP A 614 39.31 -17.32 -21.02
C ASP A 614 38.98 -18.34 -22.14
N GLU A 615 37.88 -19.09 -22.01
CA GLU A 615 37.40 -20.04 -23.01
C GLU A 615 36.45 -19.36 -23.99
N THR A 616 36.65 -19.63 -25.28
CA THR A 616 35.80 -19.15 -26.37
C THR A 616 34.83 -20.23 -26.85
N SER A 617 33.75 -19.82 -27.52
CA SER A 617 32.87 -20.76 -28.22
C SER A 617 33.59 -21.51 -29.35
N PHE A 618 34.64 -20.92 -29.93
CA PHE A 618 35.49 -21.63 -30.89
C PHE A 618 36.24 -22.80 -30.25
N ASP A 619 36.74 -22.62 -29.02
CA ASP A 619 37.45 -23.70 -28.33
C ASP A 619 36.52 -24.90 -28.09
N LEU A 620 35.28 -24.64 -27.67
CA LEU A 620 34.25 -25.66 -27.50
C LEU A 620 33.87 -26.35 -28.82
N LEU A 621 33.88 -25.62 -29.94
CA LEU A 621 33.64 -26.20 -31.26
C LEU A 621 34.79 -27.13 -31.68
N VAL A 622 36.04 -26.73 -31.43
CA VAL A 622 37.22 -27.57 -31.69
C VAL A 622 37.18 -28.83 -30.83
N GLU A 623 36.92 -28.70 -29.52
CA GLU A 623 36.73 -29.84 -28.62
C GLU A 623 35.62 -30.76 -29.12
N TYR A 624 34.53 -30.20 -29.66
CA TYR A 624 33.45 -31.00 -30.24
C TYR A 624 33.90 -31.88 -31.41
N VAL A 625 34.73 -31.33 -32.29
CA VAL A 625 35.32 -32.05 -33.43
C VAL A 625 36.29 -33.12 -32.97
N GLU A 626 37.13 -32.84 -31.96
CA GLU A 626 38.16 -33.76 -31.50
C GLU A 626 37.62 -34.93 -30.66
N LYS A 627 36.48 -34.76 -29.98
CA LYS A 627 35.98 -35.73 -28.99
C LYS A 627 35.41 -37.01 -29.61
N GLY A 628 36.20 -38.07 -29.66
CA GLY A 628 35.77 -39.43 -30.05
C GLY A 628 36.24 -39.86 -31.44
N PHE A 629 36.48 -41.17 -31.62
CA PHE A 629 37.14 -41.72 -32.82
C PHE A 629 36.23 -41.78 -34.07
N TYR A 630 34.92 -41.97 -33.90
CA TYR A 630 33.97 -42.10 -35.02
C TYR A 630 33.16 -40.82 -35.21
N GLY A 631 33.08 -40.34 -36.47
CA GLY A 631 32.29 -39.17 -36.85
C GLY A 631 33.04 -37.81 -36.82
N GLN A 632 34.35 -37.80 -36.55
CA GLN A 632 35.16 -36.56 -36.57
C GLN A 632 35.07 -35.81 -37.91
N ALA A 633 35.09 -36.53 -39.04
CA ALA A 633 34.99 -35.93 -40.37
C ALA A 633 33.66 -35.19 -40.60
N SER A 634 32.54 -35.76 -40.16
CA SER A 634 31.22 -35.12 -40.26
C SER A 634 31.09 -33.91 -39.33
N ARG A 635 31.66 -33.99 -38.12
CA ARG A 635 31.69 -32.84 -37.19
C ARG A 635 32.58 -31.72 -37.68
N LEU A 636 33.72 -32.06 -38.29
CA LEU A 636 34.60 -31.09 -38.93
C LEU A 636 33.90 -30.39 -40.11
N SER A 637 33.20 -31.15 -40.96
CA SER A 637 32.38 -30.56 -42.04
C SER A 637 31.31 -29.61 -41.49
N TYR A 638 30.63 -29.99 -40.41
CA TYR A 638 29.67 -29.14 -39.73
C TYR A 638 30.32 -27.87 -39.13
N ALA A 639 31.47 -28.01 -38.46
CA ALA A 639 32.23 -26.88 -37.92
C ALA A 639 32.64 -25.89 -39.01
N TRP A 640 33.10 -26.38 -40.17
CA TRP A 640 33.40 -25.58 -41.35
C TRP A 640 32.18 -24.86 -41.90
N LYS A 641 31.03 -25.54 -41.98
CA LYS A 641 29.75 -24.94 -42.40
C LYS A 641 29.34 -23.78 -41.48
N LEU A 642 29.47 -23.95 -40.16
CA LEU A 642 29.18 -22.89 -39.19
C LEU A 642 30.15 -21.72 -39.31
N PHE A 643 31.45 -22.02 -39.42
CA PHE A 643 32.50 -21.01 -39.54
C PHE A 643 32.32 -20.14 -40.81
N ASN A 644 31.87 -20.74 -41.92
CA ASN A 644 31.59 -20.02 -43.16
C ASN A 644 30.32 -19.15 -43.11
N LYS A 645 29.38 -19.47 -42.22
CA LYS A 645 28.14 -18.68 -42.02
C LYS A 645 28.37 -17.43 -41.17
N CYS A 646 29.50 -17.30 -40.49
CA CYS A 646 29.81 -16.11 -39.70
C CYS A 646 29.99 -14.88 -40.60
N GLU A 647 29.25 -13.81 -40.32
CA GLU A 647 29.26 -12.59 -41.13
C GLU A 647 30.60 -11.84 -41.10
N ASN A 648 31.38 -11.95 -40.02
CA ASN A 648 32.58 -11.13 -39.81
C ASN A 648 33.89 -11.91 -40.01
N LYS A 649 34.22 -12.17 -41.27
CA LYS A 649 35.39 -12.99 -41.69
C LYS A 649 36.75 -12.38 -41.31
N ASP A 650 36.84 -11.08 -41.07
CA ASP A 650 38.10 -10.41 -40.76
C ASP A 650 38.52 -10.61 -39.30
N VAL A 651 37.58 -10.60 -38.35
CA VAL A 651 37.86 -10.89 -36.93
C VAL A 651 38.23 -12.37 -36.73
N LEU A 652 37.77 -13.26 -37.61
CA LEU A 652 38.12 -14.69 -37.58
C LEU A 652 39.59 -14.98 -37.92
N LYS A 653 40.30 -14.03 -38.56
CA LYS A 653 41.74 -14.17 -38.84
C LYS A 653 42.60 -13.94 -37.59
N GLU A 654 42.09 -13.16 -36.63
CA GLU A 654 42.78 -12.84 -35.38
C GLU A 654 42.42 -13.79 -34.24
N LEU A 655 41.34 -14.57 -34.40
CA LEU A 655 40.91 -15.58 -33.44
C LEU A 655 41.95 -16.69 -33.32
N LYS A 656 42.37 -16.97 -32.08
CA LYS A 656 43.32 -18.03 -31.74
C LYS A 656 42.67 -19.08 -30.85
N TYR A 657 43.05 -20.33 -31.04
CA TYR A 657 42.71 -21.44 -30.17
C TYR A 657 43.52 -21.35 -28.85
N LYS A 658 43.13 -22.13 -27.82
CA LYS A 658 43.80 -22.19 -26.49
C LYS A 658 45.33 -22.32 -26.56
N ASP A 659 45.88 -22.96 -27.59
CA ASP A 659 47.33 -23.14 -27.81
C ASP A 659 48.02 -21.97 -28.55
N GLY A 660 47.28 -20.92 -28.89
CA GLY A 660 47.76 -19.75 -29.65
C GLY A 660 47.69 -19.90 -31.16
N THR A 661 47.28 -21.06 -31.69
CA THR A 661 47.16 -21.29 -33.13
C THR A 661 45.98 -20.51 -33.72
N PRO A 662 46.14 -19.82 -34.86
CA PRO A 662 45.03 -19.18 -35.55
C PRO A 662 43.89 -20.17 -35.85
N ALA A 663 42.64 -19.76 -35.66
CA ALA A 663 41.47 -20.63 -35.78
C ALA A 663 41.40 -21.37 -37.12
N LEU A 664 41.70 -20.66 -38.22
CA LEU A 664 41.71 -21.24 -39.57
C LEU A 664 42.79 -22.32 -39.73
N ASP A 665 43.96 -22.09 -39.16
CA ASP A 665 45.07 -23.05 -39.24
C ASP A 665 44.80 -24.27 -38.35
N LYS A 666 44.15 -24.07 -37.19
CA LYS A 666 43.69 -25.18 -36.36
C LYS A 666 42.67 -26.07 -37.07
N LEU A 667 41.72 -25.48 -37.79
CA LEU A 667 40.75 -26.24 -38.59
C LEU A 667 41.42 -27.01 -39.76
N LYS A 668 42.47 -26.43 -40.38
CA LYS A 668 43.28 -27.12 -41.41
C LYS A 668 44.13 -28.26 -40.82
N GLU A 669 44.67 -28.07 -39.63
CA GLU A 669 45.39 -29.11 -38.88
C GLU A 669 44.47 -30.31 -38.62
N LEU A 670 43.26 -30.05 -38.09
CA LEU A 670 42.23 -31.07 -37.87
C LEU A 670 41.80 -31.76 -39.16
N HIS A 671 41.64 -31.01 -40.25
CA HIS A 671 41.35 -31.58 -41.57
C HIS A 671 42.44 -32.57 -42.01
N THR A 672 43.71 -32.20 -41.84
CA THR A 672 44.85 -33.07 -42.18
C THR A 672 44.87 -34.31 -41.30
N LYS A 673 44.63 -34.15 -39.99
CA LYS A 673 44.54 -35.24 -39.01
C LYS A 673 43.41 -36.22 -39.36
N CYS A 674 42.20 -35.73 -39.62
CA CYS A 674 41.07 -36.56 -40.03
C CYS A 674 41.31 -37.29 -41.36
N ARG A 675 41.95 -36.62 -42.33
CA ARG A 675 42.33 -37.24 -43.60
C ARG A 675 43.32 -38.39 -43.38
N ASN A 676 44.36 -38.17 -42.57
CA ASN A 676 45.37 -39.18 -42.28
C ASN A 676 44.78 -40.37 -41.51
N ILE A 677 43.91 -40.13 -40.53
CA ILE A 677 43.20 -41.20 -39.81
C ILE A 677 42.33 -42.01 -40.78
N SER A 678 41.62 -41.35 -41.69
CA SER A 678 40.79 -42.02 -42.70
C SER A 678 41.61 -42.89 -43.65
N ILE A 679 42.80 -42.42 -44.05
CA ILE A 679 43.78 -43.21 -44.84
C ILE A 679 44.23 -44.43 -44.03
N ILE A 680 44.66 -44.25 -42.78
CA ILE A 680 45.15 -45.33 -41.93
C ILE A 680 44.08 -46.42 -41.73
N ILE A 681 42.83 -46.02 -41.46
CA ILE A 681 41.70 -46.95 -41.27
C ILE A 681 41.44 -47.73 -42.57
N ALA A 682 41.36 -47.06 -43.71
CA ALA A 682 41.13 -47.70 -45.00
C ALA A 682 42.27 -48.65 -45.38
N SER A 683 43.53 -48.24 -45.20
CA SER A 683 44.69 -49.09 -45.46
C SER A 683 44.74 -50.30 -44.53
N THR A 684 44.40 -50.14 -43.24
CA THR A 684 44.37 -51.25 -42.28
C THR A 684 43.26 -52.25 -42.63
N LEU A 685 42.05 -51.77 -42.95
CA LEU A 685 40.95 -52.61 -43.43
C LEU A 685 41.31 -53.37 -44.71
N ALA A 686 41.99 -52.71 -45.65
CA ALA A 686 42.47 -53.33 -46.88
C ALA A 686 43.50 -54.43 -46.61
N VAL A 687 44.53 -54.15 -45.81
CA VAL A 687 45.60 -55.10 -45.51
C VAL A 687 45.09 -56.30 -44.72
N VAL A 688 44.32 -56.04 -43.65
CA VAL A 688 43.74 -57.12 -42.83
C VAL A 688 42.74 -57.94 -43.63
N GLY A 689 41.88 -57.29 -44.41
CA GLY A 689 40.88 -57.98 -45.24
C GLY A 689 41.50 -58.87 -46.32
N VAL A 690 42.57 -58.40 -46.99
CA VAL A 690 43.32 -59.20 -47.96
C VAL A 690 44.05 -60.35 -47.26
N ALA A 691 44.72 -60.10 -46.13
CA ALA A 691 45.39 -61.15 -45.36
C ALA A 691 44.42 -62.23 -44.87
N LEU A 692 43.23 -61.83 -44.40
CA LEU A 692 42.16 -62.74 -43.98
C LEU A 692 41.63 -63.55 -45.17
N GLY A 693 41.40 -62.89 -46.31
CA GLY A 693 40.98 -63.56 -47.55
C GLY A 693 41.99 -64.59 -48.04
N VAL A 694 43.29 -64.26 -48.00
CA VAL A 694 44.38 -65.20 -48.33
C VAL A 694 44.42 -66.36 -47.32
N ALA A 695 44.34 -66.08 -46.02
CA ALA A 695 44.34 -67.13 -45.00
C ALA A 695 43.16 -68.09 -45.16
N ILE A 696 41.95 -67.57 -45.43
CA ILE A 696 40.76 -68.38 -45.67
C ILE A 696 40.90 -69.20 -46.96
N ALA A 697 41.45 -68.63 -48.04
CA ALA A 697 41.70 -69.37 -49.28
C ALA A 697 42.66 -70.55 -49.05
N VAL A 698 43.72 -70.34 -48.26
CA VAL A 698 44.75 -71.36 -47.98
C VAL A 698 44.23 -72.42 -47.00
N CYS A 699 43.55 -72.04 -45.92
CA CYS A 699 43.11 -72.97 -44.89
C CYS A 699 41.88 -73.80 -45.30
N SER A 700 40.97 -73.24 -46.11
CA SER A 700 39.75 -73.92 -46.54
C SER A 700 39.86 -74.61 -47.91
N GLY A 701 40.92 -74.32 -48.68
CA GLY A 701 41.07 -74.78 -50.07
C GLY A 701 40.11 -74.11 -51.07
N MET A 702 39.28 -73.16 -50.61
CA MET A 702 38.27 -72.47 -51.42
C MET A 702 38.80 -71.11 -51.91
N LEU A 703 39.59 -71.12 -52.98
CA LEU A 703 40.19 -69.93 -53.59
C LEU A 703 39.16 -68.83 -53.91
N ALA A 704 38.02 -69.18 -54.50
CA ALA A 704 36.98 -68.22 -54.89
C ALA A 704 36.39 -67.46 -53.69
N VAL A 705 36.23 -68.13 -52.54
CA VAL A 705 35.65 -67.53 -51.33
C VAL A 705 36.65 -66.57 -50.69
N GLY A 706 37.93 -66.95 -50.60
CA GLY A 706 38.96 -66.08 -50.05
C GLY A 706 39.21 -64.83 -50.91
N ILE A 707 39.22 -64.98 -52.25
CA ILE A 707 39.30 -63.84 -53.18
C ILE A 707 38.06 -62.94 -53.01
N GLY A 708 36.86 -63.53 -52.93
CA GLY A 708 35.62 -62.78 -52.72
C GLY A 708 35.65 -61.92 -51.46
N ILE A 709 36.09 -62.49 -50.33
CA ILE A 709 36.20 -61.77 -49.05
C ILE A 709 37.25 -60.65 -49.14
N GLY A 710 38.41 -60.92 -49.75
CA GLY A 710 39.46 -59.91 -49.95
C GLY A 710 38.97 -58.72 -50.79
N VAL A 711 38.28 -59.00 -51.91
CA VAL A 711 37.69 -57.97 -52.78
C VAL A 711 36.61 -57.17 -52.05
N CYS A 712 35.71 -57.84 -51.32
CA CYS A 712 34.68 -57.15 -50.52
C CYS A 712 35.31 -56.22 -49.48
N CYS A 713 36.38 -56.63 -48.80
CA CYS A 713 37.07 -55.78 -47.84
C CYS A 713 37.77 -54.58 -48.49
N LEU A 714 38.32 -54.75 -49.70
CA LEU A 714 38.88 -53.65 -50.49
C LEU A 714 37.81 -52.65 -50.92
N VAL A 715 36.62 -53.12 -51.32
CA VAL A 715 35.47 -52.27 -51.65
C VAL A 715 35.00 -51.50 -50.41
N VAL A 716 34.87 -52.15 -49.26
CA VAL A 716 34.52 -51.48 -47.99
C VAL A 716 35.59 -50.47 -47.57
N ALA A 717 36.87 -50.77 -47.75
CA ALA A 717 37.96 -49.84 -47.48
C ALA A 717 37.90 -48.61 -48.41
N ALA A 718 37.63 -48.81 -49.70
CA ALA A 718 37.46 -47.73 -50.67
C ALA A 718 36.25 -46.83 -50.34
N ILE A 719 35.12 -47.44 -49.97
CA ILE A 719 33.92 -46.70 -49.52
C ILE A 719 34.22 -45.92 -48.24
N THR A 720 34.89 -46.56 -47.27
CA THR A 720 35.26 -45.93 -46.00
C THR A 720 36.20 -44.75 -46.22
N TYR A 721 37.18 -44.88 -47.11
CA TYR A 721 38.05 -43.78 -47.54
C TYR A 721 37.24 -42.65 -48.18
N HIS A 722 36.32 -42.97 -49.09
CA HIS A 722 35.54 -41.98 -49.82
C HIS A 722 34.60 -41.16 -48.90
N TYR A 723 33.93 -41.81 -47.94
CA TYR A 723 33.01 -41.16 -47.00
C TYR A 723 33.70 -40.48 -45.81
N SER A 724 34.88 -40.95 -45.42
CA SER A 724 35.64 -40.35 -44.30
C SER A 724 36.60 -39.25 -44.78
N SER A 725 36.86 -39.16 -46.10
CA SER A 725 37.70 -38.12 -46.68
C SER A 725 37.03 -36.74 -46.53
N PRO A 726 37.65 -35.81 -45.80
CA PRO A 726 37.06 -34.50 -45.55
C PRO A 726 36.95 -33.63 -46.82
N ALA A 727 37.72 -33.92 -47.88
CA ALA A 727 37.65 -33.21 -49.16
C ALA A 727 36.32 -33.43 -49.93
N ASN A 728 35.70 -34.60 -49.78
CA ASN A 728 34.41 -34.90 -50.43
C ASN A 728 33.23 -34.34 -49.61
N LEU A 729 33.33 -34.37 -48.28
CA LEU A 729 32.35 -33.76 -47.37
C LEU A 729 32.31 -32.22 -47.44
N LEU A 730 33.39 -31.58 -47.87
CA LEU A 730 33.44 -30.14 -48.10
C LEU A 730 32.84 -29.74 -49.46
N LYS A 731 32.99 -30.57 -50.49
CA LYS A 731 32.35 -30.35 -51.81
C LYS A 731 30.82 -30.36 -51.74
N ASP A 732 30.23 -31.26 -50.94
CA ASP A 732 28.78 -31.34 -50.77
C ASP A 732 28.20 -30.20 -49.89
N SER A 733 29.06 -29.40 -49.25
CA SER A 733 28.64 -28.31 -48.35
C SER A 733 28.47 -26.94 -49.02
N ASN A 734 28.59 -26.85 -50.35
CA ASN A 734 28.61 -25.58 -51.11
C ASN A 734 29.60 -24.54 -50.55
N ALA A 735 30.69 -24.99 -49.93
CA ALA A 735 31.81 -24.13 -49.58
C ALA A 735 32.68 -23.97 -50.83
N GLU A 736 32.55 -22.84 -51.52
CA GLU A 736 33.56 -22.40 -52.49
C GLU A 736 34.86 -22.15 -51.72
N ILE A 737 35.66 -23.20 -51.65
CA ILE A 737 37.01 -23.14 -51.17
C ILE A 737 37.83 -22.54 -52.31
N VAL A 738 38.19 -21.26 -52.21
CA VAL A 738 39.36 -20.73 -52.91
C VAL A 738 40.59 -21.30 -52.19
N VAL A 739 40.84 -22.59 -52.42
CA VAL A 739 42.18 -23.17 -52.23
C VAL A 739 42.88 -22.90 -53.54
N ASP A 740 43.89 -22.05 -53.43
CA ASP A 740 44.91 -21.84 -54.43
C ASP A 740 45.32 -23.21 -55.02
N GLN A 741 44.95 -23.44 -56.28
CA GLN A 741 45.10 -24.71 -56.98
C GLN A 741 46.57 -25.11 -57.23
N THR A 742 47.52 -24.36 -56.69
CA THR A 742 48.95 -24.51 -56.97
C THR A 742 49.65 -25.62 -56.16
N LEU A 743 49.05 -26.16 -55.10
CA LEU A 743 49.65 -27.25 -54.31
C LEU A 743 49.17 -28.68 -54.64
N ALA A 744 48.21 -28.85 -55.55
CA ALA A 744 47.69 -30.16 -55.92
C ALA A 744 48.41 -30.83 -57.12
N VAL A 745 49.46 -30.21 -57.66
CA VAL A 745 50.27 -30.75 -58.78
C VAL A 745 51.74 -30.96 -58.40
N LYS A 746 52.03 -31.29 -57.14
CA LYS A 746 53.34 -31.85 -56.76
C LYS A 746 53.19 -33.10 -55.92
#